data_AF-A0A0S7F464-F1
#
_entry.id   AF-A0A0S7F464-F1
#
_cell.length_a   1.000
_cell.length_b   1.000
_cell.length_c   1.000
_cell.angle_alpha   90.00
_cell.angle_beta   90.00
_cell.angle_gamma   90.00
#
_symmetry.space_group_name_H-M   'P 1'
#
loop_
_entity.id
_entity.type
_entity.pdbx_description
1 polymer ?
#
loop_
_entity_poly.entity_id
_entity_poly.type
_entity_poly.pdbx_seq_one_letter_code
_entity_poly.pdbx_strand_id
1 'polypeptide(L)'
;LAAAWCLRCVAVALPYQLSPLVDRCAERINNLKSSPEAVSGYSFAMAALLGGVYQCPLGIPHCKGKLVVSIAEDLLRTAAQNSRLSLQRTQAGWLLLGALMTLGSSLVRYHLPKMLLLWRNVFPRSQKELEAEKARGDSFTWQVTLEGRAGALCAMRSFVAHCPELLTEDVIRRLMTPIECAMTMMSQVPAITKVHGAHLKASAAMVRLRLYDILALLPPKTYEGSFNALLRELVAEFTLTDNSANTTTSLLRSLCHYDDSVLMGSWLQETDHKSIEDQLQPNSASGSGALEHDPSSIYLRVPVGEAIPGPLPLGVSVIDASVALFGVVFPHVSFKHRLQMLDHFAECIKQAKGVRQQAVQLNIFTAVLSALKGLAENKSTLGPEEVRKSALALVMGALDNPNPILRCAAGEALGRMAQVVGEATFIARMAQTSFDKLKSARDVVSRTGHSLALGCLHRYVGGIGSGQHLKTSVSILLALAQDGSSHEVQTWSLHSLALIVDSSGPMYRGYVEPTLSLVLTLLLTVPPSHTEVHQCLGRCLGALITTVGPELQGNGATISTIRSSCLVGCAIMQDHSDSLVQAAAISCLQQLHMFAPRHVNLSSLVPCLCVHLCSSHLLLRRAAVACLRQLAQREAAEVCEYAMSLAKKAGDGKDNTTINLNITETGLEGVLFGMLDRETDRKLCSDIHDTLGHMLSSLAVEKLSHWLKLCKDVLAATTDVGGAVVSEVEKDEEDSQKKDEMDDDTMFTGLGDDDKSKPSVAPRWVTRVFAADCLCRIILLCENADKAHFDLATARSAQAKNPKGDLLVLHLSDLIRMAFMAATDHSNQLRMAGLQALEDIIKIRGGCLNT
;
A
#
# COMPACT_ATOMS: atom_id res chain seq x y z
N LEU A 1 -0.68 18.65 14.66
CA LEU A 1 -0.41 17.28 14.17
C LEU A 1 0.49 17.27 12.94
N ALA A 2 0.15 17.97 11.86
CA ALA A 2 1.02 18.07 10.67
C ALA A 2 2.46 18.53 11.00
N ALA A 3 2.62 19.55 11.85
CA ALA A 3 3.95 19.99 12.31
C ALA A 3 4.73 18.89 13.06
N ALA A 4 4.06 18.08 13.88
CA ALA A 4 4.68 16.96 14.58
C ALA A 4 5.10 15.84 13.60
N TRP A 5 4.28 15.58 12.58
CA TRP A 5 4.62 14.64 11.51
C TRP A 5 5.83 15.12 10.69
N CYS A 6 5.85 16.40 10.31
CA CYS A 6 6.99 17.03 9.65
C CYS A 6 8.26 16.87 10.49
N LEU A 7 8.18 17.11 11.81
CA LEU A 7 9.30 16.94 12.72
C LEU A 7 9.80 15.48 12.76
N ARG A 8 8.89 14.50 12.73
CA ARG A 8 9.25 13.08 12.58
C ARG A 8 10.00 12.83 11.27
N CYS A 9 9.49 13.33 10.14
CA CYS A 9 10.17 13.18 8.84
C CYS A 9 11.58 13.79 8.85
N VAL A 10 11.73 14.99 9.44
CA VAL A 10 13.05 15.64 9.60
C VAL A 10 13.97 14.79 10.49
N ALA A 11 13.48 14.24 11.59
CA ALA A 11 14.29 13.40 12.48
C ALA A 11 14.70 12.06 11.83
N VAL A 12 13.84 11.49 10.98
CA VAL A 12 14.15 10.27 10.21
C VAL A 12 15.20 10.57 9.13
N ALA A 13 15.08 11.71 8.44
CA ALA A 13 16.06 12.16 7.46
C ALA A 13 17.40 12.57 8.11
N LEU A 14 17.36 13.14 9.32
CA LEU A 14 18.53 13.61 10.09
C LEU A 14 18.56 12.95 11.48
N PRO A 15 18.94 11.67 11.61
CA PRO A 15 18.88 10.92 12.87
C PRO A 15 19.62 11.57 14.06
N TYR A 16 20.65 12.37 13.79
CA TYR A 16 21.40 13.08 14.83
C TYR A 16 20.58 14.18 15.55
N GLN A 17 19.52 14.70 14.92
CA GLN A 17 18.62 15.68 15.52
C GLN A 17 17.59 15.05 16.47
N LEU A 18 17.38 13.73 16.41
CA LEU A 18 16.33 13.04 17.16
C LEU A 18 16.44 13.24 18.68
N SER A 19 17.60 12.95 19.27
CA SER A 19 17.81 13.10 20.71
C SER A 19 17.71 14.57 21.19
N PRO A 20 18.38 15.55 20.55
CA PRO A 20 18.22 16.97 20.90
C PRO A 20 16.77 17.47 20.81
N LEU A 21 16.02 17.02 19.80
CA LEU A 21 14.61 17.40 19.64
C LEU A 21 13.72 16.82 20.74
N VAL A 22 13.97 15.58 21.17
CA VAL A 22 13.28 14.98 22.33
C VAL A 22 13.55 15.78 23.60
N ASP A 23 14.80 16.17 23.85
CA ASP A 23 15.16 16.98 25.03
C ASP A 23 14.48 18.34 25.03
N ARG A 24 14.47 19.03 23.87
CA ARG A 24 13.77 20.32 23.72
C ARG A 24 12.26 20.17 23.94
N CYS A 25 11.63 19.11 23.43
CA CYS A 25 10.21 18.87 23.68
C CYS A 25 9.94 18.62 25.16
N ALA A 26 10.76 17.81 25.83
CA ALA A 26 10.64 17.52 27.25
C ALA A 26 10.80 18.78 28.12
N GLU A 27 11.78 19.63 27.82
CA GLU A 27 11.98 20.91 28.50
C GLU A 27 10.77 21.84 28.30
N ARG A 28 10.27 21.98 27.07
CA ARG A 28 9.14 22.86 26.77
C ARG A 28 7.84 22.40 27.43
N ILE A 29 7.57 21.08 27.50
CA ILE A 29 6.41 20.54 28.24
C ILE A 29 6.52 20.91 29.73
N ASN A 30 7.71 20.83 30.32
CA ASN A 30 7.94 21.16 31.72
C ASN A 30 7.91 22.68 31.99
N ASN A 31 8.34 23.52 31.06
CA ASN A 31 8.30 24.97 31.29
C ASN A 31 6.91 25.57 31.01
N LEU A 32 6.13 24.94 30.13
CA LEU A 32 4.83 25.45 29.66
C LEU A 32 3.64 24.59 30.13
N LYS A 33 3.77 23.90 31.28
CA LYS A 33 2.73 22.99 31.83
C LYS A 33 1.38 23.63 32.13
N SER A 34 1.33 24.96 32.14
CA SER A 34 0.13 25.77 32.39
C SER A 34 -0.66 26.09 31.12
N SER A 35 -0.06 25.94 29.93
CA SER A 35 -0.76 26.12 28.65
C SER A 35 -1.27 24.78 28.10
N PRO A 36 -2.58 24.63 27.88
CA PRO A 36 -3.15 23.41 27.29
C PRO A 36 -2.62 23.15 25.87
N GLU A 37 -2.46 24.21 25.07
CA GLU A 37 -1.96 24.14 23.69
C GLU A 37 -0.50 23.67 23.65
N ALA A 38 0.33 24.16 24.57
CA ALA A 38 1.73 23.74 24.67
C ALA A 38 1.83 22.26 25.07
N VAL A 39 1.08 21.82 26.10
CA VAL A 39 1.06 20.41 26.53
C VAL A 39 0.63 19.50 25.39
N SER A 40 -0.43 19.86 24.66
CA SER A 40 -0.92 19.10 23.51
C SER A 40 0.10 19.09 22.34
N GLY A 41 0.58 20.28 21.92
CA GLY A 41 1.49 20.40 20.78
C GLY A 41 2.82 19.68 20.98
N TYR A 42 3.48 19.89 22.12
CA TYR A 42 4.78 19.24 22.38
C TYR A 42 4.64 17.75 22.71
N SER A 43 3.51 17.30 23.25
CA SER A 43 3.28 15.85 23.40
C SER A 43 3.08 15.17 22.05
N PHE A 44 2.39 15.79 21.09
CA PHE A 44 2.35 15.29 19.71
C PHE A 44 3.74 15.25 19.06
N ALA A 45 4.52 16.33 19.20
CA ALA A 45 5.89 16.37 18.67
C ALA A 45 6.76 15.25 19.26
N MET A 46 6.73 15.07 20.59
CA MET A 46 7.48 14.04 21.27
C MET A 46 7.01 12.63 20.88
N ALA A 47 5.69 12.39 20.78
CA ALA A 47 5.15 11.12 20.33
C ALA A 47 5.57 10.79 18.88
N ALA A 48 5.52 11.77 17.97
CA ALA A 48 5.94 11.60 16.58
C ALA A 48 7.44 11.29 16.47
N LEU A 49 8.29 11.95 17.26
CA LEU A 49 9.72 11.66 17.34
C LEU A 49 9.99 10.22 17.80
N LEU A 50 9.31 9.76 18.86
CA LEU A 50 9.41 8.39 19.34
C LEU A 50 8.95 7.38 18.29
N GLY A 51 7.87 7.68 17.57
CA GLY A 51 7.40 6.88 16.45
C GLY A 51 8.37 6.82 15.27
N GLY A 52 9.29 7.80 15.11
CA GLY A 52 10.34 7.77 14.08
C GLY A 52 11.56 6.93 14.45
N VAL A 53 11.72 6.53 15.72
CA VAL A 53 12.91 5.85 16.23
C VAL A 53 13.17 4.53 15.50
N TYR A 54 12.13 3.77 15.13
CA TYR A 54 12.29 2.49 14.42
C TYR A 54 12.91 2.63 13.03
N GLN A 55 12.88 3.83 12.43
CA GLN A 55 13.49 4.12 11.13
C GLN A 55 14.91 4.68 11.28
N CYS A 56 15.36 4.92 12.52
CA CYS A 56 16.68 5.43 12.83
C CYS A 56 17.60 4.28 13.29
N PRO A 57 18.62 3.88 12.52
CA PRO A 57 19.46 2.71 12.84
C PRO A 57 20.12 2.76 14.22
N LEU A 58 20.42 3.97 14.72
CA LEU A 58 21.07 4.20 16.01
C LEU A 58 20.10 4.26 17.20
N GLY A 59 18.79 4.29 16.94
CA GLY A 59 17.77 4.40 17.99
C GLY A 59 17.90 5.66 18.86
N ILE A 60 17.47 5.55 20.13
CA ILE A 60 17.66 6.59 21.16
C ILE A 60 18.22 6.00 22.47
N PRO A 61 18.95 6.78 23.29
CA PRO A 61 19.43 6.31 24.58
C PRO A 61 18.30 5.94 25.55
N HIS A 62 18.48 4.89 26.35
CA HIS A 62 17.47 4.40 27.31
C HIS A 62 17.04 5.47 28.34
N CYS A 63 17.92 6.41 28.68
CA CYS A 63 17.60 7.52 29.58
C CYS A 63 16.49 8.44 29.02
N LYS A 64 16.36 8.55 27.70
CA LYS A 64 15.31 9.34 27.04
C LYS A 64 13.93 8.70 27.21
N GLY A 65 13.83 7.37 27.08
CA GLY A 65 12.57 6.67 27.37
C GLY A 65 12.13 6.84 28.83
N LYS A 66 13.07 6.75 29.79
CA LYS A 66 12.79 7.01 31.22
C LYS A 66 12.28 8.45 31.47
N LEU A 67 12.87 9.44 30.80
CA LEU A 67 12.43 10.83 30.86
C LEU A 67 10.97 10.97 30.38
N VAL A 68 10.64 10.39 29.23
CA VAL A 68 9.28 10.42 28.68
C VAL A 68 8.26 9.78 29.63
N VAL A 69 8.59 8.61 30.22
CA VAL A 69 7.74 7.95 31.21
C VAL A 69 7.47 8.88 32.41
N SER A 70 8.50 9.54 32.92
CA SER A 70 8.36 10.47 34.04
C SER A 70 7.44 11.64 33.72
N ILE A 71 7.54 12.20 32.52
CA ILE A 71 6.67 13.30 32.06
C ILE A 71 5.22 12.82 31.91
N ALA A 72 5.02 11.69 31.25
CA ALA A 72 3.69 11.13 31.04
C ALA A 72 2.96 10.86 32.36
N GLU A 73 3.67 10.32 33.35
CA GLU A 73 3.12 10.09 34.68
C GLU A 73 2.79 11.37 35.45
N ASP A 74 3.65 12.39 35.37
CA ASP A 74 3.40 13.68 36.01
C ASP A 74 2.14 14.33 35.41
N LEU A 75 1.98 14.27 34.09
CA LEU A 75 0.77 14.75 33.41
C LEU A 75 -0.48 13.99 33.87
N LEU A 76 -0.45 12.66 33.92
CA LEU A 76 -1.60 11.85 34.37
C LEU A 76 -1.94 12.11 35.85
N ARG A 77 -0.93 12.26 36.71
CA ARG A 77 -1.14 12.53 38.14
C ARG A 77 -1.71 13.91 38.39
N THR A 78 -1.27 14.91 37.63
CA THR A 78 -1.69 16.31 37.78
C THR A 78 -2.92 16.68 36.96
N ALA A 79 -3.50 15.74 36.19
CA ALA A 79 -4.70 15.98 35.40
C ALA A 79 -5.90 16.39 36.28
N ALA A 80 -6.12 15.71 37.40
CA ALA A 80 -7.23 16.00 38.32
C ALA A 80 -7.07 17.31 39.13
N GLN A 81 -5.87 17.92 39.12
CA GLN A 81 -5.58 19.10 39.93
C GLN A 81 -6.10 20.41 39.31
N ASN A 82 -6.31 20.44 37.99
CA ASN A 82 -6.75 21.63 37.27
C ASN A 82 -7.75 21.23 36.19
N SER A 83 -9.02 21.59 36.37
CA SER A 83 -10.11 21.24 35.44
C SER A 83 -9.84 21.74 34.02
N ARG A 84 -9.24 22.92 33.82
CA ARG A 84 -8.92 23.47 32.49
C ARG A 84 -7.87 22.66 31.73
N LEU A 85 -6.99 21.96 32.42
CA LEU A 85 -5.88 21.19 31.83
C LEU A 85 -6.12 19.68 31.87
N SER A 86 -7.18 19.24 32.54
CA SER A 86 -7.45 17.83 32.84
C SER A 86 -7.52 16.99 31.55
N LEU A 87 -8.22 17.49 30.53
CA LEU A 87 -8.36 16.80 29.25
C LEU A 87 -7.02 16.67 28.52
N GLN A 88 -6.31 17.78 28.31
CA GLN A 88 -5.05 17.80 27.55
C GLN A 88 -3.94 17.02 28.25
N ARG A 89 -3.85 17.11 29.58
CA ARG A 89 -2.89 16.32 30.36
C ARG A 89 -3.18 14.83 30.29
N THR A 90 -4.46 14.44 30.34
CA THR A 90 -4.88 13.05 30.20
C THR A 90 -4.53 12.51 28.82
N GLN A 91 -4.91 13.22 27.75
CA GLN A 91 -4.61 12.83 26.37
C GLN A 91 -3.09 12.76 26.11
N ALA A 92 -2.34 13.78 26.53
CA ALA A 92 -0.89 13.84 26.37
C ALA A 92 -0.19 12.69 27.12
N GLY A 93 -0.57 12.43 28.38
CA GLY A 93 0.00 11.36 29.17
C GLY A 93 -0.15 9.99 28.52
N TRP A 94 -1.37 9.64 28.07
CA TRP A 94 -1.61 8.36 27.41
C TRP A 94 -0.99 8.25 26.03
N LEU A 95 -0.99 9.32 25.24
CA LEU A 95 -0.34 9.37 23.93
C LEU A 95 1.16 9.08 24.05
N LEU A 96 1.83 9.70 25.02
CA LEU A 96 3.26 9.48 25.27
C LEU A 96 3.55 8.05 25.72
N LEU A 97 2.73 7.48 26.60
CA LEU A 97 2.87 6.08 26.98
C LEU A 97 2.64 5.13 25.80
N GLY A 98 1.68 5.42 24.92
CA GLY A 98 1.44 4.65 23.70
C GLY A 98 2.59 4.72 22.70
N ALA A 99 3.16 5.92 22.50
CA ALA A 99 4.33 6.13 21.65
C ALA A 99 5.58 5.43 22.21
N LEU A 100 5.76 5.42 23.53
CA LEU A 100 6.88 4.74 24.18
C LEU A 100 6.90 3.22 23.89
N MET A 101 5.72 2.59 23.77
CA MET A 101 5.65 1.15 23.46
C MET A 101 6.29 0.80 22.11
N THR A 102 6.35 1.75 21.17
CA THR A 102 6.96 1.54 19.84
C THR A 102 8.47 1.33 19.89
N LEU A 103 9.13 1.68 21.00
CA LEU A 103 10.56 1.46 21.25
C LEU A 103 10.90 -0.02 21.52
N GLY A 104 9.90 -0.87 21.77
CA GLY A 104 10.05 -2.31 21.89
C GLY A 104 10.32 -2.84 23.30
N SER A 105 10.40 -4.18 23.40
CA SER A 105 10.42 -4.93 24.66
C SER A 105 11.59 -4.59 25.59
N SER A 106 12.75 -4.22 25.04
CA SER A 106 13.98 -3.96 25.80
C SER A 106 13.81 -2.81 26.80
N LEU A 107 13.16 -1.73 26.38
CA LEU A 107 12.89 -0.57 27.23
C LEU A 107 11.62 -0.76 28.08
N VAL A 108 10.57 -1.31 27.47
CA VAL A 108 9.26 -1.44 28.12
C VAL A 108 9.28 -2.42 29.29
N ARG A 109 10.12 -3.47 29.25
CA ARG A 109 10.24 -4.47 30.32
C ARG A 109 10.45 -3.86 31.71
N TYR A 110 11.27 -2.82 31.83
CA TYR A 110 11.56 -2.16 33.11
C TYR A 110 10.38 -1.34 33.67
N HIS A 111 9.46 -0.90 32.80
CA HIS A 111 8.33 -0.07 33.17
C HIS A 111 7.01 -0.86 33.25
N LEU A 112 6.97 -2.09 32.74
CA LEU A 112 5.76 -2.91 32.62
C LEU A 112 4.95 -3.07 33.92
N PRO A 113 5.53 -3.39 35.10
CA PRO A 113 4.74 -3.52 36.33
C PRO A 113 3.96 -2.24 36.68
N LYS A 114 4.57 -1.08 36.40
CA LYS A 114 3.99 0.23 36.64
C LYS A 114 2.93 0.58 35.60
N MET A 115 3.16 0.24 34.34
CA MET A 115 2.17 0.41 33.27
C MET A 115 0.89 -0.41 33.53
N LEU A 116 1.04 -1.68 33.94
CA LEU A 116 -0.09 -2.53 34.31
C LEU A 116 -0.91 -1.95 35.47
N LEU A 117 -0.25 -1.30 36.43
CA LEU A 117 -0.93 -0.61 37.53
C LEU A 117 -1.70 0.64 37.03
N LEU A 118 -1.07 1.45 36.18
CA LEU A 118 -1.70 2.63 35.58
C LEU A 118 -2.94 2.25 34.78
N TRP A 119 -2.82 1.27 33.86
CA TRP A 119 -3.96 0.80 33.06
C TRP A 119 -5.11 0.30 33.93
N ARG A 120 -4.82 -0.54 34.94
CA ARG A 120 -5.84 -1.05 35.86
C ARG A 120 -6.59 0.07 36.59
N ASN A 121 -5.92 1.14 36.98
CA ASN A 121 -6.51 2.20 37.81
C ASN A 121 -7.43 3.17 37.03
N VAL A 122 -7.41 3.15 35.70
CA VAL A 122 -8.27 4.00 34.86
C VAL A 122 -9.69 3.44 34.72
N PHE A 123 -9.82 2.13 34.95
CA PHE A 123 -11.09 1.41 34.86
C PHE A 123 -11.65 1.15 36.26
N PRO A 124 -12.99 1.14 36.41
CA PRO A 124 -13.63 0.86 37.68
C PRO A 124 -13.34 -0.59 38.06
N ARG A 125 -13.05 -0.83 39.34
CA ARG A 125 -12.68 -2.17 39.86
C ARG A 125 -13.88 -3.06 40.07
N SER A 126 -15.09 -2.50 40.04
CA SER A 126 -16.34 -3.24 40.20
C SER A 126 -17.51 -2.51 39.56
N GLN A 127 -18.59 -3.25 39.29
CA GLN A 127 -19.85 -2.67 38.82
C GLN A 127 -20.42 -1.63 39.79
N LYS A 128 -20.22 -1.80 41.10
CA LYS A 128 -20.65 -0.84 42.12
C LYS A 128 -19.89 0.49 42.01
N GLU A 129 -18.60 0.43 41.68
CA GLU A 129 -17.78 1.63 41.46
C GLU A 129 -18.21 2.35 40.19
N LEU A 130 -18.52 1.62 39.11
CA LEU A 130 -19.05 2.21 37.88
C LEU A 130 -20.40 2.92 38.10
N GLU A 131 -21.33 2.31 38.85
CA GLU A 131 -22.60 2.98 39.20
C GLU A 131 -22.38 4.21 40.10
N ALA A 132 -21.37 4.17 40.99
CA ALA A 132 -21.02 5.31 41.81
C ALA A 132 -20.41 6.47 41.00
N GLU A 133 -19.57 6.17 40.00
CA GLU A 133 -19.07 7.15 39.03
C GLU A 133 -20.23 7.78 38.23
N LYS A 134 -21.19 6.96 37.80
CA LYS A 134 -22.38 7.41 37.07
C LYS A 134 -23.27 8.34 37.87
N ALA A 135 -23.41 8.10 39.18
CA ALA A 135 -24.20 8.97 40.05
C ALA A 135 -23.53 10.31 40.39
N ARG A 136 -22.19 10.39 40.30
CA ARG A 136 -21.41 11.55 40.77
C ARG A 136 -20.79 12.40 39.66
N GLY A 137 -20.53 11.81 38.49
CA GLY A 137 -19.84 12.49 37.39
C GLY A 137 -20.73 13.52 36.70
N ASP A 138 -20.16 14.68 36.41
CA ASP A 138 -20.76 15.66 35.48
C ASP A 138 -20.32 15.37 34.03
N SER A 139 -20.85 16.15 33.08
CA SER A 139 -20.55 15.95 31.65
C SER A 139 -19.05 16.06 31.33
N PHE A 140 -18.35 17.05 31.90
CA PHE A 140 -16.92 17.24 31.67
C PHE A 140 -16.07 16.12 32.29
N THR A 141 -16.39 15.68 33.51
CA THR A 141 -15.72 14.55 34.16
C THR A 141 -15.89 13.28 33.33
N TRP A 142 -17.08 13.04 32.76
CA TRP A 142 -17.31 11.91 31.85
C TRP A 142 -16.52 12.01 30.55
N GLN A 143 -16.39 13.21 29.98
CA GLN A 143 -15.54 13.43 28.80
C GLN A 143 -14.08 13.05 29.10
N VAL A 144 -13.50 13.60 30.17
CA VAL A 144 -12.11 13.29 30.57
C VAL A 144 -11.95 11.79 30.88
N THR A 145 -12.92 11.17 31.53
CA THR A 145 -12.89 9.75 31.88
C THR A 145 -12.91 8.86 30.63
N LEU A 146 -13.77 9.15 29.65
CA LEU A 146 -13.82 8.38 28.39
C LEU A 146 -12.53 8.56 27.57
N GLU A 147 -12.01 9.78 27.48
CA GLU A 147 -10.74 10.07 26.80
C GLU A 147 -9.55 9.38 27.49
N GLY A 148 -9.53 9.35 28.82
CA GLY A 148 -8.53 8.62 29.60
C GLY A 148 -8.60 7.11 29.37
N ARG A 149 -9.81 6.53 29.35
CA ARG A 149 -10.03 5.10 29.06
C ARG A 149 -9.63 4.75 27.63
N ALA A 150 -9.99 5.57 26.65
CA ALA A 150 -9.57 5.41 25.26
C ALA A 150 -8.04 5.49 25.12
N GLY A 151 -7.41 6.48 25.76
CA GLY A 151 -5.95 6.63 25.78
C GLY A 151 -5.24 5.42 26.40
N ALA A 152 -5.75 4.90 27.52
CA ALA A 152 -5.23 3.70 28.16
C ALA A 152 -5.33 2.47 27.24
N LEU A 153 -6.49 2.23 26.61
CA LEU A 153 -6.67 1.14 25.64
C LEU A 153 -5.76 1.29 24.43
N CYS A 154 -5.54 2.51 23.94
CA CYS A 154 -4.62 2.79 22.85
C CYS A 154 -3.16 2.47 23.23
N ALA A 155 -2.74 2.83 24.44
CA ALA A 155 -1.42 2.47 24.96
C ALA A 155 -1.26 0.95 25.14
N MET A 156 -2.30 0.28 25.63
CA MET A 156 -2.32 -1.19 25.74
C MET A 156 -2.26 -1.86 24.35
N ARG A 157 -3.01 -1.35 23.35
CA ARG A 157 -2.93 -1.80 21.95
C ARG A 157 -1.49 -1.67 21.43
N SER A 158 -0.86 -0.52 21.65
CA SER A 158 0.52 -0.28 21.22
C SER A 158 1.51 -1.24 21.89
N PHE A 159 1.31 -1.56 23.17
CA PHE A 159 2.09 -2.57 23.90
C PHE A 159 1.93 -3.96 23.28
N VAL A 160 0.70 -4.41 23.03
CA VAL A 160 0.43 -5.72 22.42
C VAL A 160 1.07 -5.82 21.02
N ALA A 161 0.98 -4.76 20.22
CA ALA A 161 1.52 -4.74 18.85
C ALA A 161 3.05 -4.72 18.78
N HIS A 162 3.73 -4.00 19.69
CA HIS A 162 5.17 -3.73 19.58
C HIS A 162 6.03 -4.49 20.59
N CYS A 163 5.44 -5.11 21.62
CA CYS A 163 6.15 -5.85 22.66
C CYS A 163 5.64 -7.30 22.81
N PRO A 164 5.55 -8.11 21.74
CA PRO A 164 4.98 -9.46 21.81
C PRO A 164 5.76 -10.39 22.76
N GLU A 165 7.08 -10.19 22.93
CA GLU A 165 7.92 -10.98 23.84
C GLU A 165 7.53 -10.84 25.32
N LEU A 166 6.82 -9.77 25.68
CA LEU A 166 6.39 -9.50 27.06
C LEU A 166 4.96 -9.98 27.33
N LEU A 167 4.25 -10.49 26.31
CA LEU A 167 2.88 -10.99 26.44
C LEU A 167 2.85 -12.44 26.96
N THR A 168 3.15 -12.60 28.24
CA THR A 168 2.93 -13.89 28.93
C THR A 168 1.46 -14.07 29.28
N GLU A 169 1.03 -15.32 29.54
CA GLU A 169 -0.32 -15.64 30.01
C GLU A 169 -0.75 -14.81 31.25
N ASP A 170 0.20 -14.54 32.16
CA ASP A 170 -0.07 -13.69 33.32
C ASP A 170 -0.32 -12.22 32.94
N VAL A 171 0.49 -11.68 32.03
CA VAL A 171 0.33 -10.31 31.53
C VAL A 171 -1.00 -10.19 30.78
N ILE A 172 -1.33 -11.15 29.92
CA ILE A 172 -2.62 -11.20 29.21
C ILE A 172 -3.78 -11.20 30.21
N ARG A 173 -3.74 -12.07 31.23
CA ARG A 173 -4.78 -12.12 32.28
C ARG A 173 -4.96 -10.77 32.98
N ARG A 174 -3.85 -10.07 33.27
CA ARG A 174 -3.86 -8.74 33.90
C ARG A 174 -4.36 -7.63 32.96
N LEU A 175 -4.15 -7.76 31.65
CA LEU A 175 -4.71 -6.86 30.64
C LEU A 175 -6.21 -7.11 30.44
N MET A 176 -6.67 -8.35 30.56
CA MET A 176 -8.07 -8.70 30.37
C MET A 176 -8.99 -8.04 31.40
N THR A 177 -8.56 -7.87 32.66
CA THR A 177 -9.38 -7.21 33.69
C THR A 177 -9.88 -5.81 33.27
N PRO A 178 -9.02 -4.84 32.90
CA PRO A 178 -9.51 -3.54 32.42
C PRO A 178 -10.27 -3.61 31.09
N ILE A 179 -9.95 -4.56 30.19
CA ILE A 179 -10.64 -4.74 28.91
C ILE A 179 -12.08 -5.23 29.14
N GLU A 180 -12.30 -6.18 30.04
CA GLU A 180 -13.63 -6.67 30.44
C GLU A 180 -14.47 -5.57 31.11
N CYS A 181 -13.83 -4.74 31.94
CA CYS A 181 -14.47 -3.55 32.50
C CYS A 181 -14.90 -2.58 31.39
N ALA A 182 -14.06 -2.35 30.38
CA ALA A 182 -14.41 -1.51 29.23
C ALA A 182 -15.60 -2.09 28.45
N MET A 183 -15.61 -3.41 28.16
CA MET A 183 -16.74 -4.08 27.50
C MET A 183 -18.05 -3.92 28.29
N THR A 184 -17.99 -4.12 29.61
CA THR A 184 -19.18 -4.00 30.48
C THR A 184 -19.70 -2.56 30.52
N MET A 185 -18.78 -1.59 30.61
CA MET A 185 -19.10 -0.17 30.61
C MET A 185 -19.81 0.27 29.33
N MET A 186 -19.46 -0.30 28.17
CA MET A 186 -20.06 0.09 26.88
C MET A 186 -21.59 -0.01 26.89
N SER A 187 -22.14 -1.04 27.53
CA SER A 187 -23.60 -1.20 27.68
C SER A 187 -24.29 -0.06 28.44
N GLN A 188 -23.55 0.70 29.26
CA GLN A 188 -24.07 1.81 30.06
C GLN A 188 -23.90 3.18 29.39
N VAL A 189 -23.02 3.27 28.38
CA VAL A 189 -22.71 4.52 27.68
C VAL A 189 -23.94 5.20 27.07
N PRO A 190 -24.93 4.49 26.48
CA PRO A 190 -26.16 5.13 26.00
C PRO A 190 -26.93 5.87 27.10
N ALA A 191 -27.01 5.29 28.31
CA ALA A 191 -27.65 5.93 29.46
C ALA A 191 -26.87 7.17 29.93
N ILE A 192 -25.55 7.09 29.98
CA ILE A 192 -24.66 8.22 30.33
C ILE A 192 -24.83 9.35 29.31
N THR A 193 -24.83 9.03 28.02
CA THR A 193 -25.01 10.00 26.92
C THR A 193 -26.38 10.66 26.97
N LYS A 194 -27.43 9.92 27.36
CA LYS A 194 -28.79 10.47 27.53
C LYS A 194 -28.86 11.49 28.67
N VAL A 195 -28.12 11.28 29.75
CA VAL A 195 -28.11 12.18 30.93
C VAL A 195 -27.19 13.39 30.72
N HIS A 196 -26.00 13.18 30.16
CA HIS A 196 -24.94 14.19 30.11
C HIS A 196 -24.78 14.87 28.74
N GLY A 197 -25.46 14.39 27.69
CA GLY A 197 -25.53 15.03 26.38
C GLY A 197 -24.75 14.33 25.27
N ALA A 198 -25.04 14.72 24.03
CA ALA A 198 -24.57 14.05 22.82
C ALA A 198 -23.07 14.27 22.50
N HIS A 199 -22.41 15.27 23.08
CA HIS A 199 -20.98 15.53 22.84
C HIS A 199 -20.08 14.37 23.32
N LEU A 200 -20.56 13.55 24.25
CA LEU A 200 -19.85 12.35 24.73
C LEU A 200 -19.82 11.22 23.70
N LYS A 201 -20.65 11.27 22.64
CA LYS A 201 -20.70 10.22 21.61
C LYS A 201 -19.36 10.00 20.92
N ALA A 202 -18.60 11.07 20.67
CA ALA A 202 -17.29 10.99 20.04
C ALA A 202 -16.26 10.28 20.95
N SER A 203 -16.16 10.70 22.21
CA SER A 203 -15.25 10.05 23.18
C SER A 203 -15.65 8.59 23.44
N ALA A 204 -16.95 8.29 23.49
CA ALA A 204 -17.44 6.91 23.56
C ALA A 204 -17.09 6.07 22.33
N ALA A 205 -17.20 6.64 21.12
CA ALA A 205 -16.80 5.99 19.88
C ALA A 205 -15.28 5.73 19.84
N MET A 206 -14.48 6.65 20.40
CA MET A 206 -13.04 6.45 20.54
C MET A 206 -12.71 5.28 21.48
N VAL A 207 -13.44 5.13 22.60
CA VAL A 207 -13.29 3.94 23.47
C VAL A 207 -13.60 2.67 22.70
N ARG A 208 -14.70 2.64 21.93
CA ARG A 208 -15.06 1.48 21.09
C ARG A 208 -13.97 1.13 20.08
N LEU A 209 -13.48 2.11 19.34
CA LEU A 209 -12.39 1.92 18.38
C LEU A 209 -11.20 1.22 19.03
N ARG A 210 -10.72 1.76 20.17
CA ARG A 210 -9.55 1.19 20.86
C ARG A 210 -9.82 -0.17 21.49
N LEU A 211 -11.03 -0.40 21.98
CA LEU A 211 -11.45 -1.69 22.50
C LEU A 211 -11.46 -2.75 21.41
N TYR A 212 -12.01 -2.42 20.23
CA TYR A 212 -12.04 -3.36 19.11
C TYR A 212 -10.63 -3.63 18.57
N ASP A 213 -9.80 -2.59 18.45
CA ASP A 213 -8.41 -2.71 18.01
C ASP A 213 -7.57 -3.65 18.89
N ILE A 214 -7.68 -3.53 20.23
CA ILE A 214 -6.90 -4.39 21.14
C ILE A 214 -7.42 -5.82 21.14
N LEU A 215 -8.74 -6.02 21.12
CA LEU A 215 -9.34 -7.35 21.08
C LEU A 215 -8.96 -8.10 19.79
N ALA A 216 -8.85 -7.40 18.66
CA ALA A 216 -8.42 -7.99 17.39
C ALA A 216 -6.97 -8.49 17.41
N LEU A 217 -6.13 -7.98 18.31
CA LEU A 217 -4.73 -8.39 18.48
C LEU A 217 -4.55 -9.50 19.53
N LEU A 218 -5.52 -9.69 20.43
CA LEU A 218 -5.45 -10.70 21.49
C LEU A 218 -6.02 -12.04 21.01
N PRO A 219 -5.52 -13.19 21.52
CA PRO A 219 -6.08 -14.49 21.16
C PRO A 219 -7.56 -14.60 21.54
N PRO A 220 -8.49 -14.97 20.63
CA PRO A 220 -9.93 -14.97 20.90
C PRO A 220 -10.38 -15.82 22.09
N LYS A 221 -9.63 -16.89 22.39
CA LYS A 221 -9.86 -17.76 23.56
C LYS A 221 -9.81 -17.01 24.90
N THR A 222 -9.09 -15.89 24.96
CA THR A 222 -8.92 -15.11 26.21
C THR A 222 -10.18 -14.36 26.62
N TYR A 223 -11.12 -14.11 25.70
CA TYR A 223 -12.37 -13.37 25.95
C TYR A 223 -13.62 -14.09 25.43
N GLU A 224 -13.56 -15.42 25.27
CA GLU A 224 -14.67 -16.25 24.80
C GLU A 224 -15.96 -16.08 25.62
N GLY A 225 -15.82 -15.93 26.94
CA GLY A 225 -16.94 -15.68 27.86
C GLY A 225 -17.71 -14.39 27.57
N SER A 226 -17.12 -13.44 26.85
CA SER A 226 -17.71 -12.13 26.52
C SER A 226 -18.29 -12.06 25.10
N PHE A 227 -18.19 -13.12 24.29
CA PHE A 227 -18.62 -13.10 22.89
C PHE A 227 -20.06 -12.66 22.68
N ASN A 228 -21.01 -13.07 23.54
CA ASN A 228 -22.41 -12.69 23.35
C ASN A 228 -22.64 -11.17 23.49
N ALA A 229 -22.01 -10.54 24.48
CA ALA A 229 -22.11 -9.09 24.67
C ALA A 229 -21.36 -8.36 23.55
N LEU A 230 -20.13 -8.81 23.24
CA LEU A 230 -19.30 -8.22 22.20
C LEU A 230 -19.98 -8.28 20.83
N LEU A 231 -20.50 -9.43 20.40
CA LEU A 231 -21.15 -9.58 19.09
C LEU A 231 -22.38 -8.70 18.95
N ARG A 232 -23.17 -8.50 20.03
CA ARG A 232 -24.30 -7.57 19.99
C ARG A 232 -23.85 -6.14 19.71
N GLU A 233 -22.78 -5.69 20.37
CA GLU A 233 -22.20 -4.37 20.12
C GLU A 233 -21.64 -4.26 18.69
N LEU A 234 -20.84 -5.23 18.25
CA LEU A 234 -20.26 -5.23 16.89
C LEU A 234 -21.33 -5.18 15.81
N VAL A 235 -22.36 -6.04 15.92
CA VAL A 235 -23.47 -6.09 14.99
C VAL A 235 -24.26 -4.78 15.00
N ALA A 236 -24.53 -4.19 16.17
CA ALA A 236 -25.23 -2.92 16.26
C ALA A 236 -24.48 -1.77 15.56
N GLU A 237 -23.14 -1.77 15.64
CA GLU A 237 -22.30 -0.77 14.95
C GLU A 237 -22.42 -0.86 13.43
N PHE A 238 -22.09 -2.01 12.83
CA PHE A 238 -22.03 -2.12 11.38
C PHE A 238 -23.42 -2.24 10.72
N THR A 239 -24.47 -2.64 11.45
CA THR A 239 -25.87 -2.56 10.99
C THR A 239 -26.48 -1.16 11.16
N LEU A 240 -25.72 -0.20 11.72
CA LEU A 240 -26.15 1.18 11.96
C LEU A 240 -27.42 1.25 12.83
N THR A 241 -27.58 0.37 13.82
CA THR A 241 -28.80 0.34 14.64
C THR A 241 -28.95 1.63 15.45
N ASP A 242 -27.87 2.10 16.06
CA ASP A 242 -27.84 3.32 16.89
C ASP A 242 -27.26 4.56 16.16
N ASN A 243 -26.81 4.38 14.92
CA ASN A 243 -26.23 5.46 14.11
C ASN A 243 -27.28 6.01 13.12
N SER A 244 -27.55 7.31 13.21
CA SER A 244 -28.43 8.00 12.27
C SER A 244 -27.73 8.31 10.93
N ALA A 245 -26.40 8.30 10.89
CA ALA A 245 -25.63 8.51 9.67
C ALA A 245 -25.56 7.22 8.84
N ASN A 246 -25.65 7.35 7.52
CA ASN A 246 -25.51 6.24 6.57
C ASN A 246 -24.02 5.94 6.29
N THR A 247 -23.23 5.75 7.36
CA THR A 247 -21.79 5.54 7.26
C THR A 247 -21.49 4.14 6.73
N THR A 248 -20.61 4.06 5.72
CA THR A 248 -20.14 2.81 5.13
C THR A 248 -18.72 2.49 5.57
N THR A 249 -18.40 1.20 5.69
CA THR A 249 -17.04 0.69 5.86
C THR A 249 -16.13 1.01 4.67
N SER A 250 -14.84 1.17 4.93
CA SER A 250 -13.81 1.30 3.89
C SER A 250 -13.26 -0.05 3.43
N LEU A 251 -13.47 -1.12 4.21
CA LEU A 251 -12.75 -2.39 4.04
C LEU A 251 -13.27 -3.24 2.88
N LEU A 252 -14.49 -3.01 2.38
CA LEU A 252 -15.12 -3.90 1.39
C LEU A 252 -14.26 -4.11 0.14
N ARG A 253 -13.67 -3.04 -0.36
CA ARG A 253 -12.80 -3.08 -1.54
C ARG A 253 -11.53 -3.90 -1.27
N SER A 254 -10.93 -3.75 -0.08
CA SER A 254 -9.74 -4.50 0.34
C SER A 254 -10.01 -5.98 0.62
N LEU A 255 -11.25 -6.35 0.92
CA LEU A 255 -11.67 -7.73 1.12
C LEU A 255 -12.02 -8.45 -0.18
N CYS A 256 -12.41 -7.72 -1.22
CA CYS A 256 -12.54 -8.26 -2.58
C CYS A 256 -11.15 -8.49 -3.19
N HIS A 257 -11.05 -9.38 -4.17
CA HIS A 257 -9.77 -9.64 -4.83
C HIS A 257 -9.30 -8.40 -5.61
N TYR A 258 -7.99 -8.14 -5.59
CA TYR A 258 -7.41 -6.94 -6.21
C TYR A 258 -7.76 -6.85 -7.71
N ASP A 259 -7.77 -7.98 -8.42
CA ASP A 259 -8.12 -8.04 -9.85
C ASP A 259 -9.54 -7.55 -10.15
N ASP A 260 -10.48 -7.72 -9.22
CA ASP A 260 -11.88 -7.31 -9.42
C ASP A 260 -12.05 -5.78 -9.32
N SER A 261 -11.10 -5.10 -8.66
CA SER A 261 -11.17 -3.65 -8.41
C SER A 261 -11.15 -2.82 -9.68
N VAL A 262 -10.50 -3.30 -10.74
CA VAL A 262 -10.41 -2.60 -12.03
C VAL A 262 -11.78 -2.48 -12.72
N LEU A 263 -12.72 -3.40 -12.44
CA LEU A 263 -14.04 -3.44 -13.07
C LEU A 263 -15.14 -2.79 -12.22
N MET A 264 -14.78 -2.26 -11.06
CA MET A 264 -15.71 -1.75 -10.06
C MET A 264 -15.88 -0.23 -10.14
N GLY A 265 -15.45 0.37 -11.26
CA GLY A 265 -15.53 1.81 -11.52
C GLY A 265 -14.60 2.66 -10.65
N SER A 266 -13.72 2.04 -9.85
CA SER A 266 -12.66 2.79 -9.18
C SER A 266 -11.54 3.02 -10.18
N TRP A 267 -11.38 4.29 -10.56
CA TRP A 267 -10.13 4.83 -11.11
C TRP A 267 -8.94 4.12 -10.46
N LEU A 268 -8.06 3.59 -11.31
CA LEU A 268 -6.83 2.89 -11.00
C LEU A 268 -6.32 3.14 -9.57
N GLN A 269 -6.31 2.12 -8.71
CA GLN A 269 -5.77 2.26 -7.34
C GLN A 269 -4.28 2.63 -7.29
N GLU A 270 -3.59 2.53 -8.42
CA GLU A 270 -2.18 2.83 -8.61
C GLU A 270 -2.02 4.00 -9.62
N THR A 271 -2.29 5.22 -9.17
CA THR A 271 -2.03 6.47 -9.92
C THR A 271 -1.10 7.39 -9.14
N ASP A 272 -0.46 8.32 -9.86
CA ASP A 272 0.32 9.39 -9.26
C ASP A 272 -0.54 10.31 -8.36
N HIS A 273 -1.86 10.31 -8.60
CA HIS A 273 -2.84 11.15 -7.92
C HIS A 273 -3.79 10.36 -7.03
N LYS A 274 -3.39 9.16 -6.59
CA LYS A 274 -4.22 8.26 -5.78
C LYS A 274 -4.95 8.97 -4.64
N SER A 275 -4.26 9.85 -3.89
CA SER A 275 -4.86 10.58 -2.77
C SER A 275 -6.00 11.52 -3.17
N ILE A 276 -5.95 12.08 -4.39
CA ILE A 276 -7.00 12.94 -4.95
C ILE A 276 -8.12 12.07 -5.51
N GLU A 277 -7.78 11.04 -6.27
CA GLU A 277 -8.76 10.13 -6.88
C GLU A 277 -9.58 9.37 -5.84
N ASP A 278 -8.97 8.95 -4.72
CA ASP A 278 -9.65 8.34 -3.59
C ASP A 278 -10.69 9.29 -2.95
N GLN A 279 -10.47 10.61 -3.01
CA GLN A 279 -11.45 11.60 -2.52
C GLN A 279 -12.65 11.76 -3.46
N LEU A 280 -12.47 11.48 -4.75
CA LEU A 280 -13.51 11.66 -5.79
C LEU A 280 -14.47 10.45 -5.92
N GLN A 281 -14.27 9.39 -5.14
CA GLN A 281 -15.02 8.14 -5.27
C GLN A 281 -16.50 8.24 -4.78
N PRO A 282 -17.45 7.53 -5.41
CA PRO A 282 -18.77 7.33 -4.83
C PRO A 282 -18.65 6.55 -3.50
N ASN A 283 -19.28 7.06 -2.43
CA ASN A 283 -19.10 6.60 -1.04
C ASN A 283 -17.75 6.99 -0.38
N SER A 284 -17.16 8.14 -0.77
CA SER A 284 -16.06 8.85 -0.08
C SER A 284 -16.29 9.19 1.40
N ALA A 285 -17.29 8.63 2.09
CA ALA A 285 -17.30 8.63 3.55
C ALA A 285 -15.97 8.03 4.11
N SER A 286 -15.34 7.13 3.35
CA SER A 286 -13.99 6.58 3.57
C SER A 286 -12.84 7.44 2.99
N GLY A 287 -13.11 8.68 2.58
CA GLY A 287 -12.19 9.57 1.86
C GLY A 287 -10.89 9.87 2.61
N SER A 288 -9.83 10.16 1.84
CA SER A 288 -8.45 10.48 2.23
C SER A 288 -8.28 10.69 3.73
N GLY A 289 -7.79 9.66 4.42
CA GLY A 289 -7.57 9.76 5.85
C GLY A 289 -6.61 10.89 6.21
N ALA A 290 -6.82 11.49 7.37
CA ALA A 290 -6.14 12.70 7.79
C ALA A 290 -5.79 12.60 9.28
N LEU A 291 -4.61 13.11 9.66
CA LEU A 291 -4.05 12.92 11.01
C LEU A 291 -4.98 13.43 12.12
N GLU A 292 -5.86 14.40 11.85
CA GLU A 292 -6.84 14.92 12.80
C GLU A 292 -7.89 13.89 13.23
N HIS A 293 -8.15 12.85 12.43
CA HIS A 293 -9.12 11.81 12.79
C HIS A 293 -8.61 10.90 13.90
N ASP A 294 -7.29 10.74 14.01
CA ASP A 294 -6.67 9.94 15.06
C ASP A 294 -5.26 10.44 15.41
N PRO A 295 -5.09 11.20 16.50
CA PRO A 295 -3.78 11.68 16.93
C PRO A 295 -2.76 10.57 17.27
N SER A 296 -3.19 9.35 17.58
CA SER A 296 -2.27 8.24 17.87
C SER A 296 -1.51 7.76 16.64
N SER A 297 -2.04 8.00 15.44
CA SER A 297 -1.44 7.62 14.16
C SER A 297 -0.03 8.20 13.95
N ILE A 298 0.29 9.34 14.59
CA ILE A 298 1.58 10.02 14.44
C ILE A 298 2.77 9.19 14.94
N TYR A 299 2.54 8.27 15.89
CA TYR A 299 3.59 7.40 16.41
C TYR A 299 3.51 5.97 15.88
N LEU A 300 2.42 5.60 15.21
CA LEU A 300 2.28 4.27 14.63
C LEU A 300 3.24 4.10 13.43
N ARG A 301 3.56 2.84 13.15
CA ARG A 301 4.34 2.47 11.96
C ARG A 301 3.47 2.70 10.73
N VAL A 302 4.02 3.38 9.73
CA VAL A 302 3.34 3.59 8.45
C VAL A 302 3.37 2.27 7.66
N PRO A 303 2.24 1.80 7.11
CA PRO A 303 2.23 0.66 6.21
C PRO A 303 3.20 0.82 5.04
N VAL A 304 3.74 -0.29 4.54
CA VAL A 304 4.65 -0.27 3.40
C VAL A 304 3.90 0.22 2.16
N GLY A 305 4.39 1.29 1.54
CA GLY A 305 3.76 1.90 0.35
C GLY A 305 3.07 3.24 0.61
N GLU A 306 2.80 3.59 1.87
CA GLU A 306 2.25 4.89 2.25
C GLU A 306 3.35 5.86 2.72
N ALA A 307 3.17 7.14 2.42
CA ALA A 307 4.07 8.22 2.84
C ALA A 307 3.67 8.85 4.18
N ILE A 308 2.37 8.90 4.48
CA ILE A 308 1.79 9.56 5.66
C ILE A 308 0.66 8.66 6.19
N PRO A 309 0.52 8.46 7.51
CA PRO A 309 -0.67 7.84 8.08
C PRO A 309 -1.92 8.65 7.71
N GLY A 310 -2.88 7.99 7.08
CA GLY A 310 -4.20 8.56 6.82
C GLY A 310 -5.27 7.84 7.63
N PRO A 311 -5.42 8.09 8.95
CA PRO A 311 -6.51 7.49 9.70
C PRO A 311 -7.84 8.03 9.18
N LEU A 312 -8.85 7.17 9.12
CA LEU A 312 -10.18 7.51 8.58
C LEU A 312 -11.04 8.22 9.64
N PRO A 313 -12.07 8.99 9.22
CA PRO A 313 -13.03 9.58 10.14
C PRO A 313 -13.53 8.57 11.17
N LEU A 314 -13.68 9.00 12.44
CA LEU A 314 -13.97 8.11 13.57
C LEU A 314 -15.18 7.18 13.32
N GLY A 315 -16.23 7.67 12.65
CA GLY A 315 -17.40 6.87 12.32
C GLY A 315 -17.08 5.68 11.40
N VAL A 316 -16.20 5.87 10.41
CA VAL A 316 -15.76 4.80 9.50
C VAL A 316 -14.79 3.86 10.22
N SER A 317 -13.80 4.42 10.93
CA SER A 317 -12.81 3.64 11.68
C SER A 317 -13.43 2.68 12.70
N VAL A 318 -14.50 3.09 13.39
CA VAL A 318 -15.22 2.21 14.35
C VAL A 318 -15.94 1.07 13.63
N ILE A 319 -16.56 1.33 12.48
CA ILE A 319 -17.22 0.30 11.67
C ILE A 319 -16.17 -0.68 11.12
N ASP A 320 -15.05 -0.16 10.62
CA ASP A 320 -13.96 -1.00 10.08
C ASP A 320 -13.38 -1.89 11.18
N ALA A 321 -13.10 -1.33 12.36
CA ALA A 321 -12.62 -2.10 13.51
C ALA A 321 -13.65 -3.14 13.99
N SER A 322 -14.96 -2.82 13.94
CA SER A 322 -16.00 -3.76 14.35
C SER A 322 -16.15 -4.93 13.37
N VAL A 323 -16.10 -4.65 12.07
CA VAL A 323 -16.10 -5.64 10.97
C VAL A 323 -14.86 -6.54 11.03
N ALA A 324 -13.68 -5.97 11.27
CA ALA A 324 -12.44 -6.74 11.41
C ALA A 324 -12.50 -7.68 12.62
N LEU A 325 -12.91 -7.17 13.79
CA LEU A 325 -13.05 -7.99 15.00
C LEU A 325 -14.14 -9.06 14.85
N PHE A 326 -15.24 -8.76 14.17
CA PHE A 326 -16.27 -9.76 13.86
C PHE A 326 -15.69 -10.95 13.09
N GLY A 327 -14.85 -10.69 12.08
CA GLY A 327 -14.18 -11.74 11.32
C GLY A 327 -13.26 -12.63 12.15
N VAL A 328 -12.59 -12.06 13.15
CA VAL A 328 -11.72 -12.79 14.10
C VAL A 328 -12.55 -13.64 15.09
N VAL A 329 -13.68 -13.12 15.57
CA VAL A 329 -14.51 -13.79 16.59
C VAL A 329 -15.41 -14.86 15.97
N PHE A 330 -16.00 -14.62 14.80
CA PHE A 330 -17.00 -15.50 14.17
C PHE A 330 -16.61 -16.99 14.07
N PRO A 331 -15.35 -17.35 13.73
CA PRO A 331 -14.90 -18.75 13.71
C PRO A 331 -14.99 -19.49 15.04
N HIS A 332 -15.01 -18.76 16.16
CA HIS A 332 -15.04 -19.32 17.51
C HIS A 332 -16.46 -19.37 18.10
N VAL A 333 -17.45 -18.81 17.38
CA VAL A 333 -18.84 -18.74 17.84
C VAL A 333 -19.57 -20.05 17.56
N SER A 334 -20.49 -20.45 18.44
CA SER A 334 -21.34 -21.63 18.25
C SER A 334 -22.27 -21.50 17.04
N PHE A 335 -22.60 -22.62 16.39
CA PHE A 335 -23.44 -22.63 15.18
C PHE A 335 -24.82 -22.00 15.38
N LYS A 336 -25.43 -22.17 16.57
CA LYS A 336 -26.72 -21.55 16.92
C LYS A 336 -26.66 -20.03 16.83
N HIS A 337 -25.62 -19.43 17.40
CA HIS A 337 -25.45 -17.98 17.34
C HIS A 337 -25.09 -17.51 15.93
N ARG A 338 -24.32 -18.28 15.15
CA ARG A 338 -24.04 -17.95 13.73
C ARG A 338 -25.32 -17.87 12.91
N LEU A 339 -26.23 -18.84 13.07
CA LEU A 339 -27.52 -18.83 12.39
C LEU A 339 -28.34 -17.57 12.75
N GLN A 340 -28.47 -17.29 14.05
CA GLN A 340 -29.22 -16.13 14.53
C GLN A 340 -28.66 -14.80 13.97
N MET A 341 -27.35 -14.65 13.88
CA MET A 341 -26.73 -13.45 13.32
C MET A 341 -27.01 -13.32 11.81
N LEU A 342 -26.89 -14.42 11.05
CA LEU A 342 -27.16 -14.40 9.60
C LEU A 342 -28.62 -14.09 9.29
N ASP A 343 -29.55 -14.67 10.06
CA ASP A 343 -30.98 -14.38 9.92
C ASP A 343 -31.28 -12.91 10.27
N HIS A 344 -30.68 -12.40 11.36
CA HIS A 344 -30.80 -11.01 11.76
C HIS A 344 -30.27 -10.04 10.69
N PHE A 345 -29.16 -10.36 10.02
CA PHE A 345 -28.65 -9.54 8.91
C PHE A 345 -29.67 -9.40 7.78
N ALA A 346 -30.35 -10.49 7.42
CA ALA A 346 -31.40 -10.45 6.41
C ALA A 346 -32.58 -9.58 6.84
N GLU A 347 -32.92 -9.56 8.14
CA GLU A 347 -33.96 -8.68 8.70
C GLU A 347 -33.55 -7.20 8.66
N CYS A 348 -32.33 -6.86 9.10
CA CYS A 348 -31.81 -5.48 9.07
C CYS A 348 -31.86 -4.89 7.66
N ILE A 349 -31.46 -5.68 6.65
CA ILE A 349 -31.49 -5.25 5.24
C ILE A 349 -32.93 -5.01 4.76
N LYS A 350 -33.89 -5.84 5.18
CA LYS A 350 -35.30 -5.68 4.81
C LYS A 350 -35.95 -4.47 5.48
N GLN A 351 -35.56 -4.15 6.71
CA GLN A 351 -36.10 -3.03 7.47
C GLN A 351 -35.57 -1.67 6.98
N ALA A 352 -34.32 -1.62 6.51
CA ALA A 352 -33.73 -0.42 5.94
C ALA A 352 -34.28 -0.11 4.53
N LYS A 353 -34.33 1.19 4.17
CA LYS A 353 -34.82 1.67 2.86
C LYS A 353 -33.87 2.67 2.22
N GLY A 354 -33.86 2.73 0.89
CA GLY A 354 -33.10 3.72 0.11
C GLY A 354 -31.59 3.67 0.40
N VAL A 355 -30.97 4.84 0.59
CA VAL A 355 -29.52 4.97 0.85
C VAL A 355 -29.09 4.22 2.12
N ARG A 356 -29.94 4.17 3.16
CA ARG A 356 -29.62 3.43 4.39
C ARG A 356 -29.56 1.93 4.14
N GLN A 357 -30.42 1.40 3.28
CA GLN A 357 -30.39 -0.02 2.92
C GLN A 357 -29.06 -0.38 2.26
N GLN A 358 -28.58 0.47 1.33
CA GLN A 358 -27.30 0.27 0.67
C GLN A 358 -26.13 0.31 1.67
N ALA A 359 -26.12 1.27 2.60
CA ALA A 359 -25.07 1.37 3.61
C ALA A 359 -25.02 0.14 4.54
N VAL A 360 -26.20 -0.30 5.03
CA VAL A 360 -26.33 -1.50 5.86
C VAL A 360 -25.90 -2.75 5.09
N GLN A 361 -26.28 -2.88 3.81
CA GLN A 361 -25.86 -3.98 2.96
C GLN A 361 -24.33 -4.02 2.79
N LEU A 362 -23.69 -2.88 2.46
CA LEU A 362 -22.23 -2.81 2.29
C LEU A 362 -21.51 -3.25 3.57
N ASN A 363 -21.93 -2.74 4.72
CA ASN A 363 -21.33 -3.08 6.01
C ASN A 363 -21.51 -4.56 6.36
N ILE A 364 -22.73 -5.10 6.20
CA ILE A 364 -23.02 -6.52 6.46
C ILE A 364 -22.21 -7.44 5.54
N PHE A 365 -22.16 -7.15 4.23
CA PHE A 365 -21.40 -7.98 3.30
C PHE A 365 -19.90 -7.95 3.61
N THR A 366 -19.38 -6.82 4.06
CA THR A 366 -18.00 -6.71 4.52
C THR A 366 -17.74 -7.57 5.76
N ALA A 367 -18.66 -7.56 6.73
CA ALA A 367 -18.59 -8.41 7.93
C ALA A 367 -18.68 -9.91 7.58
N VAL A 368 -19.59 -10.29 6.69
CA VAL A 368 -19.75 -11.68 6.23
C VAL A 368 -18.51 -12.15 5.48
N LEU A 369 -17.93 -11.33 4.61
CA LEU A 369 -16.68 -11.64 3.92
C LEU A 369 -15.50 -11.79 4.89
N SER A 370 -15.37 -10.88 5.85
CA SER A 370 -14.37 -10.95 6.92
C SER A 370 -14.51 -12.24 7.74
N ALA A 371 -15.74 -12.64 8.05
CA ALA A 371 -16.04 -13.90 8.73
C ALA A 371 -15.71 -15.13 7.90
N LEU A 372 -16.06 -15.16 6.61
CA LEU A 372 -15.74 -16.28 5.71
C LEU A 372 -14.22 -16.43 5.51
N LYS A 373 -13.50 -15.30 5.38
CA LYS A 373 -12.04 -15.28 5.34
C LYS A 373 -11.45 -15.81 6.65
N GLY A 374 -11.94 -15.35 7.79
CA GLY A 374 -11.52 -15.85 9.11
C GLY A 374 -11.80 -17.34 9.29
N LEU A 375 -12.92 -17.86 8.74
CA LEU A 375 -13.20 -19.30 8.75
C LEU A 375 -12.18 -20.10 7.94
N ALA A 376 -11.84 -19.62 6.73
CA ALA A 376 -10.88 -20.24 5.83
C ALA A 376 -9.45 -20.25 6.42
N GLU A 377 -8.99 -19.12 6.97
CA GLU A 377 -7.67 -18.99 7.60
C GLU A 377 -7.52 -19.90 8.83
N ASN A 378 -8.58 -20.03 9.63
CA ASN A 378 -8.62 -20.93 10.80
C ASN A 378 -8.95 -22.39 10.45
N LYS A 379 -9.16 -22.72 9.15
CA LYS A 379 -9.58 -24.06 8.68
C LYS A 379 -10.80 -24.60 9.43
N SER A 380 -11.75 -23.71 9.72
CA SER A 380 -12.98 -23.99 10.47
C SER A 380 -14.18 -24.05 9.54
N THR A 381 -15.20 -24.84 9.90
CA THR A 381 -16.38 -25.02 9.04
C THR A 381 -17.42 -23.91 9.28
N LEU A 382 -18.21 -23.59 8.26
CA LEU A 382 -19.31 -22.63 8.37
C LEU A 382 -20.39 -23.12 9.35
N GLY A 383 -20.74 -24.40 9.26
CA GLY A 383 -21.73 -25.06 10.11
C GLY A 383 -22.64 -26.03 9.35
N PRO A 384 -23.71 -26.51 10.00
CA PRO A 384 -24.69 -27.42 9.43
C PRO A 384 -25.54 -26.76 8.33
N GLU A 385 -26.38 -27.56 7.66
CA GLU A 385 -27.16 -27.14 6.48
C GLU A 385 -28.02 -25.89 6.72
N GLU A 386 -28.57 -25.69 7.92
CA GLU A 386 -29.37 -24.52 8.28
C GLU A 386 -28.56 -23.22 8.20
N VAL A 387 -27.36 -23.20 8.78
CA VAL A 387 -26.43 -22.05 8.72
C VAL A 387 -26.04 -21.77 7.28
N ARG A 388 -25.75 -22.84 6.51
CA ARG A 388 -25.40 -22.73 5.08
C ARG A 388 -26.55 -22.15 4.26
N LYS A 389 -27.80 -22.55 4.54
CA LYS A 389 -29.00 -22.04 3.86
C LYS A 389 -29.21 -20.54 4.14
N SER A 390 -29.09 -20.12 5.40
CA SER A 390 -29.24 -18.70 5.77
C SER A 390 -28.15 -17.82 5.12
N ALA A 391 -26.88 -18.23 5.21
CA ALA A 391 -25.78 -17.54 4.54
C ALA A 391 -25.97 -17.48 3.01
N LEU A 392 -26.40 -18.59 2.40
CA LEU A 392 -26.63 -18.65 0.96
C LEU A 392 -27.78 -17.75 0.52
N ALA A 393 -28.88 -17.70 1.27
CA ALA A 393 -30.00 -16.82 0.96
C ALA A 393 -29.59 -15.34 0.96
N LEU A 394 -28.74 -14.94 1.92
CA LEU A 394 -28.18 -13.60 1.98
C LEU A 394 -27.30 -13.30 0.75
N VAL A 395 -26.34 -14.18 0.43
CA VAL A 395 -25.40 -14.01 -0.69
C VAL A 395 -26.10 -14.01 -2.04
N MET A 396 -26.98 -14.98 -2.30
CA MET A 396 -27.71 -15.09 -3.57
C MET A 396 -28.61 -13.87 -3.81
N GLY A 397 -29.22 -13.31 -2.76
CA GLY A 397 -30.05 -12.11 -2.86
C GLY A 397 -29.29 -10.84 -3.29
N ALA A 398 -27.96 -10.82 -3.16
CA ALA A 398 -27.14 -9.67 -3.55
C ALA A 398 -26.46 -9.81 -4.91
N LEU A 399 -26.48 -10.99 -5.54
CA LEU A 399 -25.98 -11.18 -6.91
C LEU A 399 -26.79 -10.38 -7.94
N ASP A 400 -28.08 -10.19 -7.67
CA ASP A 400 -29.01 -9.43 -8.52
C ASP A 400 -29.14 -7.95 -8.08
N ASN A 401 -28.18 -7.42 -7.28
CA ASN A 401 -28.21 -6.04 -6.79
C ASN A 401 -27.73 -5.04 -7.86
N PRO A 402 -28.37 -3.87 -8.02
CA PRO A 402 -27.93 -2.86 -8.99
C PRO A 402 -26.55 -2.25 -8.67
N ASN A 403 -26.08 -2.31 -7.41
CA ASN A 403 -24.77 -1.82 -7.04
C ASN A 403 -23.69 -2.85 -7.43
N PRO A 404 -22.77 -2.53 -8.36
CA PRO A 404 -21.72 -3.45 -8.80
C PRO A 404 -20.83 -3.93 -7.66
N ILE A 405 -20.59 -3.08 -6.66
CA ILE A 405 -19.74 -3.43 -5.51
C ILE A 405 -20.36 -4.55 -4.68
N LEU A 406 -21.67 -4.49 -4.46
CA LEU A 406 -22.40 -5.53 -3.74
C LEU A 406 -22.46 -6.84 -4.53
N ARG A 407 -22.63 -6.77 -5.86
CA ARG A 407 -22.56 -7.97 -6.72
C ARG A 407 -21.20 -8.65 -6.63
N CYS A 408 -20.12 -7.87 -6.66
CA CYS A 408 -18.77 -8.39 -6.52
C CYS A 408 -18.53 -9.02 -5.15
N ALA A 409 -18.93 -8.33 -4.08
CA ALA A 409 -18.86 -8.85 -2.73
C ALA A 409 -19.65 -10.16 -2.57
N ALA A 410 -20.81 -10.28 -3.22
CA ALA A 410 -21.62 -11.49 -3.22
C ALA A 410 -20.96 -12.64 -4.00
N GLY A 411 -20.38 -12.38 -5.18
CA GLY A 411 -19.63 -13.38 -5.94
C GLY A 411 -18.42 -13.91 -5.16
N GLU A 412 -17.64 -13.00 -4.57
CA GLU A 412 -16.52 -13.32 -3.67
C GLU A 412 -16.98 -14.14 -2.45
N ALA A 413 -18.08 -13.73 -1.80
CA ALA A 413 -18.64 -14.46 -0.66
C ALA A 413 -19.09 -15.88 -1.04
N LEU A 414 -19.70 -16.05 -2.22
CA LEU A 414 -20.10 -17.36 -2.72
C LEU A 414 -18.88 -18.28 -2.93
N GLY A 415 -17.80 -17.75 -3.51
CA GLY A 415 -16.55 -18.48 -3.70
C GLY A 415 -15.90 -18.87 -2.37
N ARG A 416 -15.82 -17.94 -1.41
CA ARG A 416 -15.32 -18.20 -0.05
C ARG A 416 -16.18 -19.20 0.71
N MET A 417 -17.50 -19.15 0.55
CA MET A 417 -18.41 -20.17 1.10
C MET A 417 -18.11 -21.55 0.52
N ALA A 418 -17.91 -21.65 -0.80
CA ALA A 418 -17.54 -22.91 -1.45
C ALA A 418 -16.21 -23.46 -0.92
N GLN A 419 -15.21 -22.60 -0.70
CA GLN A 419 -13.92 -22.96 -0.09
C GLN A 419 -14.08 -23.51 1.34
N VAL A 420 -14.87 -22.83 2.18
CA VAL A 420 -15.06 -23.21 3.59
C VAL A 420 -15.94 -24.45 3.74
N VAL A 421 -16.92 -24.64 2.86
CA VAL A 421 -17.79 -25.83 2.87
C VAL A 421 -17.03 -27.05 2.34
N GLY A 422 -16.25 -26.91 1.27
CA GLY A 422 -15.38 -27.96 0.74
C GLY A 422 -16.09 -29.20 0.17
N GLU A 423 -17.42 -29.19 0.04
CA GLU A 423 -18.21 -30.31 -0.49
C GLU A 423 -18.46 -30.17 -1.99
N ALA A 424 -18.10 -31.20 -2.77
CA ALA A 424 -18.29 -31.21 -4.23
C ALA A 424 -19.78 -31.05 -4.63
N THR A 425 -20.70 -31.62 -3.86
CA THR A 425 -22.15 -31.49 -4.08
C THR A 425 -22.64 -30.05 -3.90
N PHE A 426 -22.09 -29.33 -2.92
CA PHE A 426 -22.40 -27.92 -2.71
C PHE A 426 -21.90 -27.08 -3.88
N ILE A 427 -20.64 -27.27 -4.29
CA ILE A 427 -20.03 -26.57 -5.44
C ILE A 427 -20.85 -26.80 -6.71
N ALA A 428 -21.20 -28.07 -6.99
CA ALA A 428 -22.02 -28.44 -8.14
C ALA A 428 -23.37 -27.74 -8.16
N ARG A 429 -24.06 -27.71 -7.01
CA ARG A 429 -25.35 -27.01 -6.88
C ARG A 429 -25.20 -25.51 -7.13
N MET A 430 -24.13 -24.87 -6.65
CA MET A 430 -23.91 -23.43 -6.83
C MET A 430 -23.59 -23.08 -8.29
N ALA A 431 -22.76 -23.89 -8.96
CA ALA A 431 -22.48 -23.76 -10.38
C ALA A 431 -23.77 -23.94 -11.21
N GLN A 432 -24.54 -24.99 -10.93
CA GLN A 432 -25.80 -25.26 -11.63
C GLN A 432 -26.81 -24.11 -11.47
N THR A 433 -26.97 -23.57 -10.27
CA THR A 433 -27.85 -22.42 -10.02
C THR A 433 -27.46 -21.22 -10.88
N SER A 434 -26.16 -20.96 -11.02
CA SER A 434 -25.66 -19.88 -11.87
C SER A 434 -25.85 -20.17 -13.36
N PHE A 435 -25.71 -21.42 -13.81
CA PHE A 435 -25.99 -21.81 -15.19
C PHE A 435 -27.46 -21.58 -15.56
N ASP A 436 -28.39 -21.96 -14.68
CA ASP A 436 -29.82 -21.83 -14.94
C ASP A 436 -30.25 -20.36 -14.95
N LYS A 437 -29.65 -19.54 -14.07
CA LYS A 437 -29.84 -18.09 -14.05
C LYS A 437 -29.29 -17.41 -15.30
N LEU A 438 -28.07 -17.74 -15.74
CA LEU A 438 -27.48 -17.15 -16.96
C LEU A 438 -28.23 -17.51 -18.24
N LYS A 439 -28.92 -18.66 -18.27
CA LYS A 439 -29.77 -19.06 -19.41
C LYS A 439 -31.13 -18.37 -19.42
N SER A 440 -31.68 -18.06 -18.24
CA SER A 440 -33.05 -17.54 -18.10
C SER A 440 -33.11 -16.02 -17.97
N ALA A 441 -32.10 -15.39 -17.36
CA ALA A 441 -32.03 -13.95 -17.15
C ALA A 441 -31.80 -13.19 -18.47
N ARG A 442 -32.49 -12.07 -18.62
CA ARG A 442 -32.35 -11.16 -19.77
C ARG A 442 -31.79 -9.79 -19.40
N ASP A 443 -31.79 -9.46 -18.12
CA ASP A 443 -31.26 -8.22 -17.59
C ASP A 443 -29.73 -8.29 -17.41
N VAL A 444 -29.08 -7.15 -17.58
CA VAL A 444 -27.62 -7.00 -17.43
C VAL A 444 -27.19 -7.30 -15.99
N VAL A 445 -28.04 -6.99 -15.01
CA VAL A 445 -27.67 -7.07 -13.60
C VAL A 445 -27.44 -8.51 -13.15
N SER A 446 -28.41 -9.37 -13.39
CA SER A 446 -28.33 -10.79 -13.04
C SER A 446 -27.27 -11.51 -13.88
N ARG A 447 -27.14 -11.16 -15.17
CA ARG A 447 -26.13 -11.77 -16.06
C ARG A 447 -24.70 -11.49 -15.60
N THR A 448 -24.39 -10.26 -15.21
CA THR A 448 -23.06 -9.88 -14.69
C THR A 448 -22.79 -10.52 -13.32
N GLY A 449 -23.74 -10.47 -12.38
CA GLY A 449 -23.59 -11.07 -11.05
C GLY A 449 -23.33 -12.57 -11.08
N HIS A 450 -24.12 -13.33 -11.85
CA HIS A 450 -23.94 -14.77 -11.96
C HIS A 450 -22.73 -15.19 -12.81
N SER A 451 -22.28 -14.35 -13.75
CA SER A 451 -21.03 -14.60 -14.48
C SER A 451 -19.84 -14.53 -13.52
N LEU A 452 -19.77 -13.46 -12.72
CA LEU A 452 -18.73 -13.28 -11.71
C LEU A 452 -18.77 -14.38 -10.65
N ALA A 453 -19.96 -14.77 -10.19
CA ALA A 453 -20.13 -15.87 -9.24
C ALA A 453 -19.47 -17.17 -9.73
N LEU A 454 -19.58 -17.50 -11.03
CA LEU A 454 -18.88 -18.64 -11.62
C LEU A 454 -17.36 -18.47 -11.56
N GLY A 455 -16.84 -17.30 -11.95
CA GLY A 455 -15.41 -16.99 -11.87
C GLY A 455 -14.86 -17.13 -10.44
N CYS A 456 -15.55 -16.58 -9.44
CA CYS A 456 -15.17 -16.67 -8.04
C CYS A 456 -15.23 -18.10 -7.49
N LEU A 457 -16.21 -18.92 -7.90
CA LEU A 457 -16.26 -20.34 -7.53
C LEU A 457 -14.99 -21.06 -7.98
N HIS A 458 -14.55 -20.87 -9.23
CA HIS A 458 -13.33 -21.48 -9.74
C HIS A 458 -12.07 -20.93 -9.07
N ARG A 459 -12.00 -19.61 -8.82
CA ARG A 459 -10.87 -18.97 -8.12
C ARG A 459 -10.61 -19.60 -6.75
N TYR A 460 -11.65 -19.81 -5.94
CA TYR A 460 -11.50 -20.24 -4.55
C TYR A 460 -11.47 -21.76 -4.35
N VAL A 461 -12.10 -22.52 -5.23
CA VAL A 461 -12.09 -23.99 -5.20
C VAL A 461 -10.85 -24.55 -5.94
N GLY A 462 -10.34 -23.80 -6.92
CA GLY A 462 -9.25 -24.20 -7.81
C GLY A 462 -9.66 -25.27 -8.84
N GLY A 463 -8.81 -25.49 -9.85
CA GLY A 463 -9.10 -26.40 -10.96
C GLY A 463 -9.41 -27.85 -10.59
N ILE A 464 -8.93 -28.34 -9.44
CA ILE A 464 -9.17 -29.72 -9.00
C ILE A 464 -10.59 -29.91 -8.46
N GLY A 465 -11.12 -28.94 -7.71
CA GLY A 465 -12.45 -29.06 -7.10
C GLY A 465 -13.59 -28.65 -8.02
N SER A 466 -13.31 -27.93 -9.11
CA SER A 466 -14.32 -27.43 -10.07
C SER A 466 -14.30 -28.11 -11.45
N GLY A 467 -13.41 -29.08 -11.68
CA GLY A 467 -13.19 -29.69 -12.99
C GLY A 467 -14.43 -30.27 -13.67
N GLN A 468 -15.40 -30.79 -12.90
CA GLN A 468 -16.65 -31.35 -13.44
C GLN A 468 -17.53 -30.31 -14.15
N HIS A 469 -17.43 -29.04 -13.76
CA HIS A 469 -18.26 -27.94 -14.29
C HIS A 469 -17.48 -26.98 -15.18
N LEU A 470 -16.17 -27.21 -15.35
CA LEU A 470 -15.27 -26.36 -16.14
C LEU A 470 -15.79 -26.21 -17.58
N LYS A 471 -16.11 -27.32 -18.25
CA LYS A 471 -16.61 -27.31 -19.64
C LYS A 471 -17.81 -26.39 -19.81
N THR A 472 -18.85 -26.60 -19.00
CA THR A 472 -20.09 -25.83 -19.07
C THR A 472 -19.87 -24.36 -18.73
N SER A 473 -19.05 -24.07 -17.71
CA SER A 473 -18.71 -22.69 -17.31
C SER A 473 -18.04 -21.94 -18.45
N VAL A 474 -17.00 -22.54 -19.05
CA VAL A 474 -16.27 -21.96 -20.18
C VAL A 474 -17.19 -21.76 -21.38
N SER A 475 -17.98 -22.76 -21.76
CA SER A 475 -18.89 -22.63 -22.90
C SER A 475 -19.92 -21.51 -22.73
N ILE A 476 -20.50 -21.34 -21.53
CA ILE A 476 -21.44 -20.26 -21.27
C ILE A 476 -20.73 -18.90 -21.33
N LEU A 477 -19.59 -18.76 -20.66
CA LEU A 477 -18.86 -17.48 -20.61
C LEU A 477 -18.31 -17.06 -21.98
N LEU A 478 -17.84 -18.00 -22.81
CA LEU A 478 -17.45 -17.72 -24.19
C LEU A 478 -18.62 -17.16 -25.00
N ALA A 479 -19.82 -17.75 -24.87
CA ALA A 479 -21.02 -17.28 -25.56
C ALA A 479 -21.46 -15.89 -25.06
N LEU A 480 -21.39 -15.64 -23.76
CA LEU A 480 -21.72 -14.34 -23.17
C LEU A 480 -20.73 -13.25 -23.58
N ALA A 481 -19.44 -13.58 -23.70
CA ALA A 481 -18.43 -12.63 -24.17
C ALA A 481 -18.61 -12.25 -25.65
N GLN A 482 -19.19 -13.13 -26.48
CA GLN A 482 -19.54 -12.82 -27.88
C GLN A 482 -20.79 -11.95 -28.03
N ASP A 483 -21.60 -11.82 -26.98
CA ASP A 483 -22.86 -11.07 -27.02
C ASP A 483 -22.62 -9.56 -27.01
N GLY A 484 -22.57 -8.95 -28.20
CA GLY A 484 -22.37 -7.52 -28.38
C GLY A 484 -23.55 -6.63 -27.97
N SER A 485 -24.63 -7.19 -27.41
CA SER A 485 -25.79 -6.39 -26.97
C SER A 485 -25.49 -5.50 -25.74
N SER A 486 -24.54 -5.89 -24.88
CA SER A 486 -24.15 -5.14 -23.69
C SER A 486 -22.67 -5.32 -23.37
N HIS A 487 -21.91 -4.23 -23.43
CA HIS A 487 -20.48 -4.22 -23.09
C HIS A 487 -20.21 -4.57 -21.62
N GLU A 488 -21.13 -4.24 -20.69
CA GLU A 488 -21.01 -4.63 -19.28
C GLU A 488 -21.02 -6.16 -19.13
N VAL A 489 -21.95 -6.86 -19.80
CA VAL A 489 -22.03 -8.32 -19.76
C VAL A 489 -20.76 -8.94 -20.37
N GLN A 490 -20.28 -8.40 -21.49
CA GLN A 490 -19.03 -8.85 -22.11
C GLN A 490 -17.85 -8.72 -21.16
N THR A 491 -17.70 -7.56 -20.52
CA THR A 491 -16.61 -7.23 -19.60
C THR A 491 -16.56 -8.22 -18.43
N TRP A 492 -17.68 -8.42 -17.73
CA TRP A 492 -17.73 -9.34 -16.59
C TRP A 492 -17.60 -10.81 -17.00
N SER A 493 -18.06 -11.18 -18.19
CA SER A 493 -17.91 -12.54 -18.72
C SER A 493 -16.46 -12.85 -19.06
N LEU A 494 -15.76 -11.93 -19.73
CA LEU A 494 -14.33 -12.04 -20.04
C LEU A 494 -13.47 -12.04 -18.78
N HIS A 495 -13.81 -11.20 -17.80
CA HIS A 495 -13.14 -11.22 -16.50
C HIS A 495 -13.30 -12.57 -15.82
N SER A 496 -14.53 -13.06 -15.71
CA SER A 496 -14.81 -14.38 -15.12
C SER A 496 -14.07 -15.50 -15.86
N LEU A 497 -13.96 -15.39 -17.19
CA LEU A 497 -13.18 -16.32 -18.01
C LEU A 497 -11.70 -16.28 -17.66
N ALA A 498 -11.10 -15.08 -17.52
CA ALA A 498 -9.71 -14.93 -17.09
C ALA A 498 -9.47 -15.57 -15.70
N LEU A 499 -10.39 -15.39 -14.75
CA LEU A 499 -10.31 -16.05 -13.43
C LEU A 499 -10.32 -17.58 -13.52
N ILE A 500 -11.14 -18.13 -14.42
CA ILE A 500 -11.18 -19.58 -14.66
C ILE A 500 -9.86 -20.04 -15.28
N VAL A 501 -9.32 -19.32 -16.25
CA VAL A 501 -8.05 -19.65 -16.90
C VAL A 501 -6.91 -19.71 -15.85
N ASP A 502 -6.77 -18.65 -15.04
CA ASP A 502 -5.72 -18.56 -14.01
C ASP A 502 -5.84 -19.67 -12.95
N SER A 503 -7.06 -20.00 -12.53
CA SER A 503 -7.33 -20.97 -11.46
C SER A 503 -7.28 -22.44 -11.93
N SER A 504 -7.49 -22.70 -13.22
CA SER A 504 -7.59 -24.06 -13.77
C SER A 504 -6.25 -24.69 -14.12
N GLY A 505 -5.22 -23.87 -14.38
CA GLY A 505 -3.88 -24.33 -14.75
C GLY A 505 -3.91 -25.34 -15.92
N PRO A 506 -3.21 -26.48 -15.83
CA PRO A 506 -3.12 -27.46 -16.92
C PRO A 506 -4.47 -28.05 -17.39
N MET A 507 -5.51 -28.01 -16.56
CA MET A 507 -6.85 -28.51 -16.91
C MET A 507 -7.53 -27.66 -17.99
N TYR A 508 -7.05 -26.42 -18.20
CA TYR A 508 -7.59 -25.51 -19.19
C TYR A 508 -7.06 -25.77 -20.61
N ARG A 509 -6.06 -26.65 -20.80
CA ARG A 509 -5.38 -26.87 -22.11
C ARG A 509 -6.35 -27.08 -23.28
N GLY A 510 -7.41 -27.86 -23.10
CA GLY A 510 -8.40 -28.14 -24.14
C GLY A 510 -9.27 -26.93 -24.56
N TYR A 511 -9.21 -25.84 -23.81
CA TYR A 511 -9.99 -24.62 -24.03
C TYR A 511 -9.13 -23.42 -24.46
N VAL A 512 -7.81 -23.57 -24.53
CA VAL A 512 -6.87 -22.49 -24.90
C VAL A 512 -7.17 -21.97 -26.30
N GLU A 513 -7.25 -22.85 -27.30
CA GLU A 513 -7.47 -22.47 -28.70
C GLU A 513 -8.83 -21.78 -28.93
N PRO A 514 -9.98 -22.32 -28.44
CA PRO A 514 -11.26 -21.62 -28.53
C PRO A 514 -11.26 -20.25 -27.84
N THR A 515 -10.62 -20.14 -26.67
CA THR A 515 -10.58 -18.88 -25.92
C THR A 515 -9.70 -17.84 -26.62
N LEU A 516 -8.56 -18.26 -27.18
CA LEU A 516 -7.66 -17.39 -27.93
C LEU A 516 -8.31 -16.89 -29.23
N SER A 517 -9.01 -17.76 -29.94
CA SER A 517 -9.78 -17.36 -31.14
C SER A 517 -10.85 -16.33 -30.80
N LEU A 518 -11.54 -16.49 -29.66
CA LEU A 518 -12.49 -15.50 -29.18
C LEU A 518 -11.80 -14.16 -28.89
N VAL A 519 -10.70 -14.18 -28.12
CA VAL A 519 -9.97 -12.96 -27.74
C VAL A 519 -9.55 -12.17 -28.96
N LEU A 520 -8.96 -12.84 -29.96
CA LEU A 520 -8.56 -12.18 -31.22
C LEU A 520 -9.75 -11.61 -31.99
N THR A 521 -10.86 -12.35 -32.06
CA THR A 521 -12.08 -11.87 -32.74
C THR A 521 -12.61 -10.61 -32.06
N LEU A 522 -12.66 -10.58 -30.73
CA LEU A 522 -13.16 -9.44 -29.97
C LEU A 522 -12.22 -8.24 -30.04
N LEU A 523 -10.89 -8.45 -30.01
CA LEU A 523 -9.90 -7.37 -30.21
C LEU A 523 -10.10 -6.63 -31.55
N LEU A 524 -10.55 -7.34 -32.59
CA LEU A 524 -10.78 -6.77 -33.92
C LEU A 524 -12.19 -6.17 -34.13
N THR A 525 -13.19 -6.65 -33.38
CA THR A 525 -14.60 -6.32 -33.63
C THR A 525 -15.20 -5.36 -32.60
N VAL A 526 -14.69 -5.35 -31.37
CA VAL A 526 -15.19 -4.48 -30.31
C VAL A 526 -14.66 -3.05 -30.51
N PRO A 527 -15.53 -2.03 -30.48
CA PRO A 527 -15.09 -0.64 -30.60
C PRO A 527 -14.03 -0.25 -29.55
N PRO A 528 -13.00 0.54 -29.91
CA PRO A 528 -11.95 0.96 -28.97
C PRO A 528 -12.46 1.87 -27.84
N SER A 529 -13.66 2.44 -27.98
CA SER A 529 -14.33 3.19 -26.91
C SER A 529 -14.74 2.34 -25.71
N HIS A 530 -14.89 1.02 -25.89
CA HIS A 530 -15.23 0.09 -24.80
C HIS A 530 -13.95 -0.41 -24.13
N THR A 531 -13.24 0.49 -23.46
CA THR A 531 -11.91 0.23 -22.87
C THR A 531 -11.89 -0.92 -21.86
N GLU A 532 -12.93 -1.05 -21.03
CA GLU A 532 -13.05 -2.12 -20.04
C GLU A 532 -13.04 -3.53 -20.67
N VAL A 533 -13.68 -3.68 -21.84
CA VAL A 533 -13.66 -4.94 -22.58
C VAL A 533 -12.24 -5.26 -23.04
N HIS A 534 -11.53 -4.29 -23.60
CA HIS A 534 -10.13 -4.46 -24.05
C HIS A 534 -9.17 -4.75 -22.90
N GLN A 535 -9.37 -4.15 -21.72
CA GLN A 535 -8.61 -4.47 -20.52
C GLN A 535 -8.83 -5.94 -20.09
N CYS A 536 -10.08 -6.42 -20.09
CA CYS A 536 -10.39 -7.83 -19.82
C CYS A 536 -9.82 -8.78 -20.89
N LEU A 537 -9.82 -8.38 -22.16
CA LEU A 537 -9.18 -9.16 -23.24
C LEU A 537 -7.67 -9.30 -22.99
N GLY A 538 -7.01 -8.22 -22.59
CA GLY A 538 -5.59 -8.24 -22.23
C GLY A 538 -5.28 -9.15 -21.05
N ARG A 539 -6.11 -9.13 -20.01
CA ARG A 539 -5.99 -10.05 -18.86
C ARG A 539 -6.20 -11.50 -19.27
N CYS A 540 -7.23 -11.76 -20.07
CA CYS A 540 -7.50 -13.11 -20.58
C CYS A 540 -6.34 -13.63 -21.44
N LEU A 541 -5.75 -12.77 -22.28
CA LEU A 541 -4.56 -13.11 -23.06
C LEU A 541 -3.35 -13.45 -22.18
N GLY A 542 -3.06 -12.64 -21.15
CA GLY A 542 -1.99 -12.92 -20.18
C GLY A 542 -2.20 -14.22 -19.41
N ALA A 543 -3.44 -14.50 -18.98
CA ALA A 543 -3.82 -15.75 -18.33
C ALA A 543 -3.59 -16.97 -19.24
N LEU A 544 -3.95 -16.85 -20.53
CA LEU A 544 -3.69 -17.90 -21.53
C LEU A 544 -2.20 -18.14 -21.74
N ILE A 545 -1.39 -17.07 -21.86
CA ILE A 545 0.07 -17.17 -22.01
C ILE A 545 0.67 -17.90 -20.81
N THR A 546 0.23 -17.56 -19.60
CA THR A 546 0.68 -18.20 -18.36
C THR A 546 0.27 -19.67 -18.27
N THR A 547 -0.93 -20.00 -18.76
CA THR A 547 -1.46 -21.38 -18.76
C THR A 547 -0.68 -22.30 -19.70
N VAL A 548 -0.28 -21.81 -20.89
CA VAL A 548 0.56 -22.57 -21.82
C VAL A 548 2.01 -22.62 -21.32
N GLY A 549 2.50 -21.50 -20.78
CA GLY A 549 3.78 -21.42 -20.10
C GLY A 549 4.97 -21.80 -21.01
N PRO A 550 5.97 -22.55 -20.49
CA PRO A 550 7.17 -22.93 -21.24
C PRO A 550 6.91 -23.78 -22.50
N GLU A 551 5.72 -24.37 -22.65
CA GLU A 551 5.35 -25.12 -23.87
C GLU A 551 5.40 -24.23 -25.12
N LEU A 552 5.29 -22.90 -24.97
CA LEU A 552 5.45 -21.91 -26.03
C LEU A 552 6.83 -21.91 -26.71
N GLN A 553 7.84 -22.57 -26.12
CA GLN A 553 9.15 -22.79 -26.76
C GLN A 553 9.09 -23.85 -27.88
N GLY A 554 8.06 -24.69 -27.87
CA GLY A 554 7.92 -25.77 -28.84
C GLY A 554 7.78 -25.27 -30.28
N ASN A 555 8.23 -26.10 -31.23
CA ASN A 555 8.13 -25.83 -32.67
C ASN A 555 7.00 -26.60 -33.35
N GLY A 556 6.08 -27.20 -32.58
CA GLY A 556 4.89 -27.85 -33.15
C GLY A 556 3.99 -26.83 -33.84
N ALA A 557 3.32 -27.24 -34.93
CA ALA A 557 2.46 -26.36 -35.72
C ALA A 557 1.40 -25.64 -34.86
N THR A 558 0.71 -26.37 -33.98
CA THR A 558 -0.31 -25.82 -33.07
C THR A 558 0.28 -24.79 -32.10
N ILE A 559 1.43 -25.08 -31.49
CA ILE A 559 2.11 -24.16 -30.58
C ILE A 559 2.60 -22.91 -31.30
N SER A 560 3.09 -23.05 -32.54
CA SER A 560 3.48 -21.91 -33.37
C SER A 560 2.29 -21.01 -33.68
N THR A 561 1.12 -21.59 -33.99
CA THR A 561 -0.11 -20.83 -34.21
C THR A 561 -0.57 -20.09 -32.96
N ILE A 562 -0.55 -20.76 -31.80
CA ILE A 562 -0.88 -20.14 -30.50
C ILE A 562 0.07 -18.97 -30.21
N ARG A 563 1.38 -19.18 -30.35
CA ARG A 563 2.39 -18.14 -30.14
C ARG A 563 2.21 -16.95 -31.08
N SER A 564 1.98 -17.20 -32.37
CA SER A 564 1.71 -16.14 -33.35
C SER A 564 0.44 -15.38 -33.00
N SER A 565 -0.61 -16.08 -32.58
CA SER A 565 -1.87 -15.49 -32.15
C SER A 565 -1.69 -14.59 -30.93
N CYS A 566 -0.91 -15.02 -29.94
CA CYS A 566 -0.58 -14.19 -28.78
C CYS A 566 0.20 -12.93 -29.17
N LEU A 567 1.19 -13.04 -30.06
CA LEU A 567 1.97 -11.89 -30.54
C LEU A 567 1.10 -10.89 -31.31
N VAL A 568 0.19 -11.37 -32.16
CA VAL A 568 -0.78 -10.51 -32.87
C VAL A 568 -1.71 -9.81 -31.90
N GLY A 569 -2.23 -10.52 -30.89
CA GLY A 569 -3.04 -9.91 -29.84
C GLY A 569 -2.30 -8.81 -29.08
N CYS A 570 -1.03 -9.03 -28.76
CA CYS A 570 -0.19 -8.01 -28.13
C CYS A 570 0.01 -6.79 -29.04
N ALA A 571 0.28 -6.99 -30.33
CA ALA A 571 0.48 -5.90 -31.28
C ALA A 571 -0.78 -5.01 -31.40
N ILE A 572 -1.96 -5.62 -31.53
CA ILE A 572 -3.24 -4.88 -31.60
C ILE A 572 -3.45 -4.03 -30.33
N MET A 573 -3.13 -4.59 -29.17
CA MET A 573 -3.28 -3.88 -27.90
C MET A 573 -2.23 -2.78 -27.70
N GLN A 574 -1.01 -2.94 -28.22
CA GLN A 574 0.03 -1.89 -28.17
C GLN A 574 -0.39 -0.64 -28.96
N ASP A 575 -1.09 -0.82 -30.07
CA ASP A 575 -1.56 0.29 -30.91
C ASP A 575 -2.86 0.94 -30.38
N HIS A 576 -3.42 0.45 -29.26
CA HIS A 576 -4.62 1.04 -28.66
C HIS A 576 -4.31 2.41 -28.04
N SER A 577 -5.28 3.32 -28.03
CA SER A 577 -5.14 4.66 -27.44
C SER A 577 -5.16 4.70 -25.91
N ASP A 578 -5.44 3.57 -25.26
CA ASP A 578 -5.68 3.50 -23.82
C ASP A 578 -4.43 2.95 -23.12
N SER A 579 -3.91 3.71 -22.15
CA SER A 579 -2.66 3.39 -21.47
C SER A 579 -2.69 2.06 -20.69
N LEU A 580 -3.88 1.59 -20.27
CA LEU A 580 -4.01 0.34 -19.53
C LEU A 580 -4.02 -0.86 -20.45
N VAL A 581 -4.65 -0.74 -21.61
CA VAL A 581 -4.59 -1.74 -22.67
C VAL A 581 -3.14 -1.88 -23.16
N GLN A 582 -2.43 -0.76 -23.35
CA GLN A 582 -0.99 -0.76 -23.67
C GLN A 582 -0.15 -1.43 -22.58
N ALA A 583 -0.39 -1.11 -21.30
CA ALA A 583 0.32 -1.72 -20.17
C ALA A 583 0.08 -3.24 -20.08
N ALA A 584 -1.16 -3.70 -20.35
CA ALA A 584 -1.49 -5.11 -20.43
C ALA A 584 -0.75 -5.80 -21.59
N ALA A 585 -0.62 -5.13 -22.73
CA ALA A 585 0.14 -5.65 -23.88
C ALA A 585 1.63 -5.83 -23.56
N ILE A 586 2.24 -4.83 -22.90
CA ILE A 586 3.64 -4.92 -22.44
C ILE A 586 3.81 -6.07 -21.45
N SER A 587 2.87 -6.24 -20.53
CA SER A 587 2.90 -7.35 -19.56
C SER A 587 2.78 -8.72 -20.25
N CYS A 588 1.92 -8.84 -21.27
CA CYS A 588 1.82 -10.07 -22.09
C CYS A 588 3.11 -10.35 -22.85
N LEU A 589 3.73 -9.33 -23.46
CA LEU A 589 5.02 -9.46 -24.15
C LEU A 589 6.15 -9.82 -23.18
N GLN A 590 6.14 -9.28 -21.97
CA GLN A 590 7.07 -9.65 -20.90
C GLN A 590 6.93 -11.15 -20.54
N GLN A 591 5.70 -11.64 -20.37
CA GLN A 591 5.43 -13.06 -20.10
C GLN A 591 5.86 -13.95 -21.29
N LEU A 592 5.53 -13.55 -22.52
CA LEU A 592 5.97 -14.25 -23.74
C LEU A 592 7.49 -14.30 -23.84
N HIS A 593 8.18 -13.21 -23.51
CA HIS A 593 9.64 -13.17 -23.49
C HIS A 593 10.21 -14.11 -22.43
N MET A 594 9.60 -14.19 -21.25
CA MET A 594 10.01 -15.09 -20.18
C MET A 594 9.95 -16.56 -20.63
N PHE A 595 8.89 -16.95 -21.33
CA PHE A 595 8.70 -18.32 -21.80
C PHE A 595 9.42 -18.62 -23.11
N ALA A 596 9.39 -17.72 -24.10
CA ALA A 596 9.83 -17.95 -25.47
C ALA A 596 10.62 -16.74 -26.02
N PRO A 597 11.82 -16.42 -25.47
CA PRO A 597 12.54 -15.17 -25.75
C PRO A 597 12.88 -14.98 -27.23
N ARG A 598 13.26 -16.06 -27.92
CA ARG A 598 13.63 -16.05 -29.36
C ARG A 598 12.52 -15.57 -30.30
N HIS A 599 11.28 -15.47 -29.83
CA HIS A 599 10.12 -15.12 -30.64
C HIS A 599 9.60 -13.71 -30.37
N VAL A 600 10.15 -13.01 -29.38
CA VAL A 600 9.79 -11.62 -29.10
C VAL A 600 10.82 -10.71 -29.76
N ASN A 601 10.36 -9.76 -30.58
CA ASN A 601 11.25 -8.87 -31.30
C ASN A 601 11.72 -7.70 -30.43
N LEU A 602 12.95 -7.78 -29.90
CA LEU A 602 13.54 -6.73 -29.07
C LEU A 602 13.77 -5.42 -29.83
N SER A 603 14.02 -5.48 -31.15
CA SER A 603 14.30 -4.30 -31.98
C SER A 603 13.10 -3.36 -32.11
N SER A 604 11.88 -3.86 -31.97
CA SER A 604 10.65 -3.06 -31.92
C SER A 604 10.18 -2.80 -30.48
N LEU A 605 10.35 -3.79 -29.60
CA LEU A 605 9.87 -3.70 -28.22
C LEU A 605 10.67 -2.66 -27.41
N VAL A 606 12.00 -2.71 -27.41
CA VAL A 606 12.83 -1.82 -26.57
C VAL A 606 12.59 -0.33 -26.88
N PRO A 607 12.57 0.11 -28.15
CA PRO A 607 12.21 1.49 -28.46
C PRO A 607 10.83 1.91 -27.94
N CYS A 608 9.82 1.03 -28.07
CA CYS A 608 8.48 1.26 -27.54
C CYS A 608 8.48 1.42 -26.01
N LEU A 609 9.19 0.55 -25.29
CA LEU A 609 9.35 0.66 -23.83
C LEU A 609 10.00 1.99 -23.43
N CYS A 610 11.03 2.43 -24.18
CA CYS A 610 11.68 3.70 -23.93
C CYS A 610 10.70 4.87 -24.06
N VAL A 611 9.87 4.90 -25.12
CA VAL A 611 8.79 5.89 -25.33
C VAL A 611 7.88 6.01 -24.10
N HIS A 612 7.50 4.87 -23.53
CA HIS A 612 6.59 4.80 -22.40
C HIS A 612 7.18 5.24 -21.05
N LEU A 613 8.50 5.37 -20.90
CA LEU A 613 9.15 5.85 -19.67
C LEU A 613 8.75 7.29 -19.32
N CYS A 614 8.44 8.12 -20.32
CA CYS A 614 8.02 9.51 -20.14
C CYS A 614 6.49 9.70 -20.15
N SER A 615 5.71 8.62 -20.12
CA SER A 615 4.24 8.70 -20.08
C SER A 615 3.74 9.40 -18.82
N SER A 616 2.64 10.16 -18.93
CA SER A 616 1.93 10.71 -17.77
C SER A 616 1.22 9.63 -16.92
N HIS A 617 1.11 8.40 -17.44
CA HIS A 617 0.39 7.32 -16.77
C HIS A 617 1.35 6.40 -16.01
N LEU A 618 1.21 6.34 -14.68
CA LEU A 618 2.03 5.52 -13.78
C LEU A 618 2.07 4.03 -14.18
N LEU A 619 0.92 3.42 -14.47
CA LEU A 619 0.86 1.98 -14.78
C LEU A 619 1.59 1.61 -16.06
N LEU A 620 1.56 2.50 -17.06
CA LEU A 620 2.29 2.29 -18.30
C LEU A 620 3.80 2.42 -18.07
N ARG A 621 4.25 3.41 -17.30
CA ARG A 621 5.65 3.54 -16.86
C ARG A 621 6.12 2.30 -16.09
N ARG A 622 5.30 1.80 -15.15
CA ARG A 622 5.59 0.58 -14.37
C ARG A 622 5.70 -0.65 -15.26
N ALA A 623 4.78 -0.86 -16.19
CA ALA A 623 4.86 -1.98 -17.12
C ALA A 623 6.13 -1.89 -17.99
N ALA A 624 6.48 -0.69 -18.45
CA ALA A 624 7.68 -0.46 -19.26
C ALA A 624 8.97 -0.77 -18.48
N VAL A 625 9.13 -0.22 -17.28
CA VAL A 625 10.31 -0.48 -16.43
C VAL A 625 10.36 -1.94 -16.00
N ALA A 626 9.24 -2.56 -15.62
CA ALA A 626 9.23 -3.97 -15.24
C ALA A 626 9.66 -4.88 -16.41
N CYS A 627 9.26 -4.55 -17.64
CA CYS A 627 9.70 -5.26 -18.85
C CYS A 627 11.20 -5.03 -19.10
N LEU A 628 11.68 -3.78 -19.07
CA LEU A 628 13.10 -3.45 -19.22
C LEU A 628 13.97 -4.15 -18.16
N ARG A 629 13.51 -4.21 -16.91
CA ARG A 629 14.18 -4.92 -15.82
C ARG A 629 14.41 -6.38 -16.17
N GLN A 630 13.40 -7.05 -16.72
CA GLN A 630 13.50 -8.44 -17.13
C GLN A 630 14.45 -8.63 -18.32
N LEU A 631 14.38 -7.75 -19.33
CA LEU A 631 15.27 -7.81 -20.49
C LEU A 631 16.74 -7.58 -20.07
N ALA A 632 16.98 -6.60 -19.19
CA ALA A 632 18.31 -6.26 -18.67
C ALA A 632 18.98 -7.38 -17.88
N GLN A 633 18.22 -8.36 -17.36
CA GLN A 633 18.81 -9.52 -16.67
C GLN A 633 19.61 -10.44 -17.58
N ARG A 634 19.28 -10.52 -18.88
CA ARG A 634 19.89 -11.47 -19.82
C ARG A 634 20.50 -10.79 -21.04
N GLU A 635 19.88 -9.72 -21.52
CA GLU A 635 20.17 -9.10 -22.82
C GLU A 635 20.49 -7.60 -22.66
N ALA A 636 21.15 -7.23 -21.56
CA ALA A 636 21.48 -5.84 -21.23
C ALA A 636 22.15 -5.09 -22.39
N ALA A 637 23.10 -5.73 -23.09
CA ALA A 637 23.81 -5.13 -24.22
C ALA A 637 22.85 -4.75 -25.36
N GLU A 638 21.98 -5.68 -25.76
CA GLU A 638 21.00 -5.48 -26.82
C GLU A 638 19.99 -4.39 -26.45
N VAL A 639 19.54 -4.36 -25.19
CA VAL A 639 18.65 -3.31 -24.69
C VAL A 639 19.28 -1.92 -24.84
N CYS A 640 20.55 -1.74 -24.43
CA CYS A 640 21.26 -0.48 -24.61
C CYS A 640 21.43 -0.10 -26.08
N GLU A 641 21.75 -1.05 -26.94
CA GLU A 641 21.95 -0.80 -28.37
C GLU A 641 20.66 -0.37 -29.07
N TYR A 642 19.55 -1.08 -28.83
CA TYR A 642 18.26 -0.72 -29.40
C TYR A 642 17.73 0.61 -28.87
N ALA A 643 17.93 0.92 -27.58
CA ALA A 643 17.60 2.23 -27.02
C ALA A 643 18.42 3.36 -27.68
N MET A 644 19.71 3.15 -27.93
CA MET A 644 20.56 4.11 -28.65
C MET A 644 20.17 4.25 -30.13
N SER A 645 19.66 3.19 -30.76
CA SER A 645 19.17 3.25 -32.14
C SER A 645 17.94 4.17 -32.29
N LEU A 646 17.09 4.23 -31.26
CA LEU A 646 15.97 5.18 -31.20
C LEU A 646 16.48 6.63 -31.12
N ALA A 647 17.47 6.89 -30.27
CA ALA A 647 18.07 8.23 -30.12
C ALA A 647 18.64 8.75 -31.45
N LYS A 648 19.33 7.89 -32.21
CA LYS A 648 19.86 8.23 -33.54
C LYS A 648 18.76 8.57 -34.56
N LYS A 649 17.65 7.83 -34.54
CA LYS A 649 16.51 8.07 -35.45
C LYS A 649 15.74 9.33 -35.09
N ALA A 650 15.64 9.68 -33.81
CA ALA A 650 14.97 10.90 -33.35
C ALA A 650 15.76 12.17 -33.70
N GLY A 651 17.10 12.10 -33.73
CA GLY A 651 17.97 13.23 -34.10
C GLY A 651 17.91 13.66 -35.59
N ASP A 652 17.37 12.82 -36.47
CA ASP A 652 17.34 13.05 -37.92
C ASP A 652 15.99 13.59 -38.46
N GLY A 653 14.94 13.69 -37.61
CA GLY A 653 13.58 14.04 -38.03
C GLY A 653 13.12 15.46 -37.63
N LYS A 654 12.57 16.23 -38.59
CA LYS A 654 11.90 17.53 -38.36
C LYS A 654 10.51 17.43 -37.70
N ASP A 655 10.06 16.24 -37.31
CA ASP A 655 8.74 16.00 -36.71
C ASP A 655 8.85 15.93 -35.19
N ASN A 656 8.96 17.11 -34.57
CA ASN A 656 9.28 17.30 -33.15
C ASN A 656 8.06 17.15 -32.20
N THR A 657 7.01 16.42 -32.58
CA THR A 657 5.72 16.53 -31.90
C THR A 657 5.34 15.47 -30.87
N THR A 658 6.14 14.42 -30.57
CA THR A 658 5.61 13.36 -29.67
C THR A 658 6.58 12.60 -28.77
N ILE A 659 7.91 12.82 -28.81
CA ILE A 659 8.83 12.00 -28.00
C ILE A 659 9.62 12.89 -27.02
N ASN A 660 9.09 13.06 -25.81
CA ASN A 660 9.75 13.71 -24.67
C ASN A 660 10.91 12.87 -24.07
N LEU A 661 11.68 12.16 -24.90
CA LEU A 661 12.84 11.38 -24.45
C LEU A 661 14.10 11.96 -25.05
N ASN A 662 14.77 12.78 -24.24
CA ASN A 662 16.15 13.15 -24.47
C ASN A 662 17.04 11.96 -24.03
N ILE A 663 17.03 10.86 -24.80
CA ILE A 663 18.13 9.88 -24.73
C ILE A 663 19.36 10.59 -25.30
N THR A 664 20.06 11.33 -24.44
CA THR A 664 21.28 12.07 -24.78
C THR A 664 22.49 11.12 -24.81
N GLU A 665 23.71 11.65 -24.80
CA GLU A 665 24.96 10.88 -24.71
C GLU A 665 25.01 9.89 -23.53
N THR A 666 24.17 10.07 -22.51
CA THR A 666 24.09 9.24 -21.31
C THR A 666 23.32 7.93 -21.48
N GLY A 667 22.72 7.68 -22.65
CA GLY A 667 22.01 6.43 -22.94
C GLY A 667 20.72 6.24 -22.11
N LEU A 668 20.23 4.99 -22.09
CA LEU A 668 19.05 4.58 -21.31
C LEU A 668 19.34 4.66 -19.80
N GLU A 669 20.57 4.35 -19.42
CA GLU A 669 21.10 4.39 -18.07
C GLU A 669 20.90 5.78 -17.45
N GLY A 670 21.28 6.84 -18.17
CA GLY A 670 21.07 8.22 -17.71
C GLY A 670 19.60 8.61 -17.56
N VAL A 671 18.72 8.12 -18.45
CA VAL A 671 17.26 8.34 -18.33
C VAL A 671 16.73 7.68 -17.05
N LEU A 672 17.13 6.44 -16.77
CA LEU A 672 16.73 5.72 -15.56
C LEU A 672 17.26 6.39 -14.28
N PHE A 673 18.50 6.89 -14.29
CA PHE A 673 19.01 7.71 -13.18
C PHE A 673 18.18 8.97 -12.97
N GLY A 674 17.85 9.71 -14.04
CA GLY A 674 17.02 10.91 -13.94
C GLY A 674 15.58 10.63 -13.51
N MET A 675 15.04 9.44 -13.80
CA MET A 675 13.74 9.01 -13.29
C MET A 675 13.73 8.87 -11.77
N LEU A 676 14.82 8.41 -11.14
CA LEU A 676 14.89 8.27 -9.67
C LEU A 676 14.65 9.61 -8.93
N ASP A 677 14.92 10.75 -9.57
CA ASP A 677 14.70 12.08 -9.02
C ASP A 677 13.27 12.62 -9.22
N ARG A 678 12.55 12.06 -10.20
CA ARG A 678 11.19 12.48 -10.59
C ARG A 678 10.11 11.57 -10.02
N GLU A 679 10.41 10.27 -9.89
CA GLU A 679 9.45 9.26 -9.46
C GLU A 679 9.25 9.26 -7.94
N THR A 680 8.00 9.04 -7.53
CA THR A 680 7.61 8.90 -6.12
C THR A 680 7.14 7.48 -5.77
N ASP A 681 6.74 6.67 -6.76
CA ASP A 681 6.29 5.29 -6.51
C ASP A 681 7.47 4.40 -6.11
N ARG A 682 7.36 3.77 -4.95
CA ARG A 682 8.42 2.91 -4.39
C ARG A 682 8.68 1.68 -5.26
N LYS A 683 7.64 1.08 -5.84
CA LYS A 683 7.81 -0.12 -6.67
C LYS A 683 8.52 0.23 -7.97
N LEU A 684 8.10 1.30 -8.63
CA LEU A 684 8.79 1.83 -9.80
C LEU A 684 10.26 2.16 -9.51
N CYS A 685 10.56 2.88 -8.42
CA CYS A 685 11.94 3.17 -8.02
C CYS A 685 12.75 1.90 -7.74
N SER A 686 12.15 0.89 -7.10
CA SER A 686 12.81 -0.41 -6.89
C SER A 686 13.11 -1.12 -8.20
N ASP A 687 12.15 -1.15 -9.14
CA ASP A 687 12.35 -1.77 -10.45
C ASP A 687 13.40 -1.01 -11.27
N ILE A 688 13.51 0.32 -11.13
CA ILE A 688 14.58 1.12 -11.73
C ILE A 688 15.95 0.77 -11.14
N HIS A 689 16.08 0.70 -9.80
CA HIS A 689 17.33 0.29 -9.15
C HIS A 689 17.78 -1.11 -9.59
N ASP A 690 16.85 -2.07 -9.67
CA ASP A 690 17.13 -3.42 -10.16
C ASP A 690 17.59 -3.40 -11.63
N THR A 691 16.91 -2.63 -12.48
CA THR A 691 17.26 -2.50 -13.91
C THR A 691 18.68 -1.98 -14.07
N LEU A 692 19.00 -0.86 -13.42
CA LEU A 692 20.35 -0.28 -13.41
C LEU A 692 21.37 -1.26 -12.81
N GLY A 693 21.02 -1.98 -11.75
CA GLY A 693 21.88 -2.99 -11.13
C GLY A 693 22.19 -4.17 -12.05
N HIS A 694 21.22 -4.64 -12.84
CA HIS A 694 21.41 -5.69 -13.84
C HIS A 694 22.29 -5.20 -15.00
N MET A 695 22.00 -4.02 -15.54
CA MET A 695 22.82 -3.40 -16.60
C MET A 695 24.27 -3.19 -16.12
N LEU A 696 24.47 -2.69 -14.91
CA LEU A 696 25.78 -2.50 -14.30
C LEU A 696 26.54 -3.83 -14.18
N SER A 697 25.87 -4.87 -13.66
CA SER A 697 26.51 -6.18 -13.47
C SER A 697 26.96 -6.83 -14.77
N SER A 698 26.25 -6.55 -15.87
CA SER A 698 26.56 -7.11 -17.18
C SER A 698 27.52 -6.26 -18.00
N LEU A 699 27.48 -4.93 -17.90
CA LEU A 699 28.12 -4.00 -18.84
C LEU A 699 29.20 -3.11 -18.22
N ALA A 700 29.35 -3.08 -16.89
CA ALA A 700 30.27 -2.15 -16.23
C ALA A 700 31.73 -2.34 -16.66
N VAL A 701 32.18 -3.59 -16.81
CA VAL A 701 33.57 -3.89 -17.19
C VAL A 701 33.85 -3.50 -18.64
N GLU A 702 32.88 -3.69 -19.55
CA GLU A 702 33.02 -3.36 -20.97
C GLU A 702 32.89 -1.87 -21.27
N LYS A 703 32.03 -1.15 -20.52
CA LYS A 703 31.73 0.28 -20.70
C LYS A 703 32.13 1.11 -19.47
N LEU A 704 33.33 0.87 -18.94
CA LEU A 704 33.77 1.42 -17.67
C LEU A 704 33.74 2.96 -17.62
N SER A 705 34.34 3.65 -18.59
CA SER A 705 34.34 5.12 -18.69
C SER A 705 32.94 5.71 -18.70
N HIS A 706 31.98 5.03 -19.33
CA HIS A 706 30.60 5.50 -19.42
C HIS A 706 29.93 5.47 -18.04
N TRP A 707 30.00 4.34 -17.33
CA TRP A 707 29.44 4.19 -15.99
C TRP A 707 30.11 5.11 -14.96
N LEU A 708 31.43 5.29 -15.04
CA LEU A 708 32.15 6.23 -14.19
C LEU A 708 31.76 7.67 -14.47
N LYS A 709 31.56 8.06 -15.74
CA LYS A 709 31.05 9.39 -16.12
C LYS A 709 29.65 9.61 -15.54
N LEU A 710 28.73 8.64 -15.67
CA LEU A 710 27.38 8.72 -15.09
C LEU A 710 27.41 8.93 -13.57
N CYS A 711 28.20 8.12 -12.85
CA CYS A 711 28.33 8.25 -11.39
C CYS A 711 28.94 9.62 -11.02
N LYS A 712 29.94 10.08 -11.78
CA LYS A 712 30.58 11.39 -11.59
C LYS A 712 29.59 12.53 -11.79
N ASP A 713 28.79 12.50 -12.84
CA ASP A 713 27.82 13.54 -13.16
C ASP A 713 26.74 13.62 -12.08
N VAL A 714 26.24 12.48 -11.58
CA VAL A 714 25.25 12.43 -10.48
C VAL A 714 25.85 12.89 -9.15
N LEU A 715 27.06 12.44 -8.80
CA LEU A 715 27.70 12.81 -7.53
C LEU A 715 28.18 14.26 -7.49
N ALA A 716 28.57 14.80 -8.65
CA ALA A 716 29.12 16.15 -8.80
C ALA A 716 28.09 17.24 -9.06
N ALA A 717 26.86 16.88 -9.44
CA ALA A 717 25.76 17.83 -9.50
C ALA A 717 25.53 18.42 -8.09
N THR A 718 25.98 19.66 -7.89
CA THR A 718 25.82 20.39 -6.64
C THR A 718 24.35 20.78 -6.47
N THR A 719 23.82 20.59 -5.26
CA THR A 719 22.57 21.24 -4.85
C THR A 719 22.85 22.71 -4.59
N ASP A 720 23.06 23.52 -5.62
CA ASP A 720 23.12 24.98 -5.47
C ASP A 720 21.71 25.53 -5.22
N VAL A 721 21.23 25.33 -3.98
CA VAL A 721 20.13 26.10 -3.37
C VAL A 721 20.50 26.52 -1.94
N GLY A 722 21.78 26.52 -1.59
CA GLY A 722 22.25 26.85 -0.24
C GLY A 722 23.46 27.76 -0.25
N GLY A 723 23.32 28.99 -0.76
CA GLY A 723 24.48 29.88 -0.89
C GLY A 723 24.20 31.31 -1.35
N ALA A 724 23.11 31.95 -0.90
CA ALA A 724 22.95 33.39 -1.03
C ALA A 724 22.18 33.97 0.17
N VAL A 725 22.78 33.88 1.35
CA VAL A 725 22.56 34.91 2.38
C VAL A 725 23.89 35.62 2.53
N VAL A 726 24.19 36.49 1.57
CA VAL A 726 25.20 37.53 1.77
C VAL A 726 24.55 38.51 2.75
N SER A 727 25.11 38.59 3.94
CA SER A 727 24.84 39.67 4.88
C SER A 727 25.25 40.99 4.23
N GLU A 728 24.31 41.68 3.61
CA GLU A 728 24.43 43.12 3.39
C GLU A 728 23.83 43.83 4.61
N VAL A 729 24.74 44.48 5.33
CA VAL A 729 24.44 45.45 6.38
C VAL A 729 23.90 46.69 5.67
N GLU A 730 22.57 46.86 5.64
CA GLU A 730 21.98 48.14 5.27
C GLU A 730 21.94 49.07 6.48
N LYS A 731 22.58 50.22 6.30
CA LYS A 731 22.44 51.43 7.12
C LYS A 731 21.07 52.05 6.86
N ASP A 732 20.54 52.67 7.91
CA ASP A 732 19.40 53.58 7.90
C ASP A 732 19.43 54.59 6.73
N GLU A 733 18.29 54.84 6.10
CA GLU A 733 17.65 56.16 6.07
C GLU A 733 16.20 56.10 5.54
N GLU A 734 15.44 57.12 5.90
CA GLU A 734 13.98 57.20 6.01
C GLU A 734 13.23 57.49 4.70
N ASP A 735 11.95 57.08 4.71
CA ASP A 735 10.75 57.87 4.36
C ASP A 735 9.95 57.56 3.07
N SER A 736 8.63 57.71 3.24
CA SER A 736 7.55 57.89 2.24
C SER A 736 6.65 56.69 1.83
N GLN A 737 5.67 56.43 2.69
CA GLN A 737 4.20 56.35 2.48
C GLN A 737 3.53 55.92 1.14
N LYS A 738 2.46 55.10 1.35
CA LYS A 738 1.17 54.93 0.62
C LYS A 738 1.10 53.90 -0.52
N LYS A 739 0.36 52.79 -0.29
CA LYS A 739 -1.00 52.45 -0.84
C LYS A 739 -0.95 52.02 -2.32
N ASP A 740 -1.49 50.90 -2.79
CA ASP A 740 -2.84 50.34 -2.57
C ASP A 740 -2.89 48.82 -2.91
N GLU A 741 -3.98 48.20 -2.48
CA GLU A 741 -4.44 46.83 -2.69
C GLU A 741 -4.45 46.37 -4.17
N MET A 742 -3.97 45.16 -4.48
CA MET A 742 -4.29 44.47 -5.73
C MET A 742 -4.30 42.94 -5.58
N ASP A 743 -5.52 42.42 -5.53
CA ASP A 743 -6.08 41.22 -6.19
C ASP A 743 -5.22 39.94 -6.34
N ASP A 744 -5.61 38.89 -5.62
CA ASP A 744 -4.93 37.58 -5.51
C ASP A 744 -5.39 36.55 -6.57
N ASP A 745 -5.94 37.01 -7.71
CA ASP A 745 -6.64 36.15 -8.69
C ASP A 745 -5.86 35.82 -9.99
N THR A 746 -4.54 36.03 -10.02
CA THR A 746 -3.71 35.74 -11.23
C THR A 746 -2.73 34.57 -11.14
N MET A 747 -2.78 33.73 -10.09
CA MET A 747 -1.88 32.57 -9.99
C MET A 747 -2.34 31.31 -10.75
N PHE A 748 -3.46 31.35 -11.48
CA PHE A 748 -4.05 30.13 -12.09
C PHE A 748 -4.31 30.15 -13.61
N THR A 749 -3.69 31.06 -14.35
CA THR A 749 -3.76 31.06 -15.83
C THR A 749 -2.39 31.28 -16.45
N GLY A 750 -1.61 30.21 -16.52
CA GLY A 750 -0.31 30.16 -17.20
C GLY A 750 -0.03 28.78 -17.78
N LEU A 751 -1.00 28.20 -18.48
CA LEU A 751 -0.81 27.02 -19.32
C LEU A 751 -0.95 27.45 -20.78
N GLY A 752 0.17 27.82 -21.39
CA GLY A 752 0.25 28.17 -22.80
C GLY A 752 1.59 28.82 -23.11
N ASP A 753 2.46 28.06 -23.79
CA ASP A 753 3.75 28.44 -24.38
C ASP A 753 4.85 28.96 -23.44
N ASP A 754 5.84 28.10 -23.18
CA ASP A 754 7.18 28.33 -23.74
C ASP A 754 8.11 27.12 -23.61
N ASP A 755 8.62 26.70 -24.76
CA ASP A 755 9.46 25.54 -25.01
C ASP A 755 10.95 25.95 -24.97
N LYS A 756 11.49 26.20 -23.77
CA LYS A 756 12.95 26.30 -23.51
C LYS A 756 13.32 25.76 -22.13
N SER A 757 14.03 24.62 -22.13
CA SER A 757 14.81 24.06 -21.01
C SER A 757 14.15 24.13 -19.62
N LYS A 758 13.34 23.13 -19.28
CA LYS A 758 13.08 22.84 -17.86
C LYS A 758 14.43 22.71 -17.15
N PRO A 759 14.69 23.43 -16.04
CA PRO A 759 15.96 23.32 -15.33
C PRO A 759 16.17 21.86 -14.93
N SER A 760 17.36 21.30 -15.21
CA SER A 760 17.69 19.95 -14.77
C SER A 760 17.58 19.92 -13.25
N VAL A 761 16.63 19.14 -12.73
CA VAL A 761 16.47 18.96 -11.29
C VAL A 761 17.77 18.36 -10.77
N ALA A 762 18.44 19.05 -9.84
CA ALA A 762 19.65 18.52 -9.22
C ALA A 762 19.31 17.17 -8.54
N PRO A 763 20.19 16.15 -8.67
CA PRO A 763 19.88 14.83 -8.19
C PRO A 763 19.69 14.82 -6.68
N ARG A 764 18.65 14.11 -6.24
CA ARG A 764 18.33 13.94 -4.83
C ARG A 764 19.44 13.14 -4.16
N TRP A 765 19.61 13.35 -2.86
CA TRP A 765 20.63 12.65 -2.09
C TRP A 765 20.49 11.13 -2.18
N VAL A 766 19.27 10.59 -2.34
CA VAL A 766 19.01 9.15 -2.51
C VAL A 766 19.64 8.63 -3.80
N THR A 767 19.44 9.35 -4.91
CA THR A 767 20.04 9.05 -6.22
C THR A 767 21.57 9.14 -6.15
N ARG A 768 22.10 10.11 -5.40
CA ARG A 768 23.55 10.23 -5.14
C ARG A 768 24.10 9.07 -4.30
N VAL A 769 23.35 8.59 -3.30
CA VAL A 769 23.72 7.38 -2.53
C VAL A 769 23.77 6.17 -3.44
N PHE A 770 22.75 5.97 -4.27
CA PHE A 770 22.72 4.87 -5.23
C PHE A 770 23.89 4.96 -6.23
N ALA A 771 24.26 6.15 -6.70
CA ALA A 771 25.43 6.33 -7.55
C ALA A 771 26.75 5.96 -6.83
N ALA A 772 26.87 6.25 -5.53
CA ALA A 772 28.01 5.81 -4.71
C ALA A 772 28.01 4.28 -4.53
N ASP A 773 26.85 3.65 -4.32
CA ASP A 773 26.73 2.20 -4.25
C ASP A 773 27.08 1.53 -5.60
N CYS A 774 26.67 2.13 -6.72
CA CYS A 774 27.09 1.71 -8.05
C CYS A 774 28.61 1.79 -8.20
N LEU A 775 29.27 2.83 -7.68
CA LEU A 775 30.72 2.97 -7.69
C LEU A 775 31.41 1.81 -6.97
N CYS A 776 30.96 1.48 -5.75
CA CYS A 776 31.47 0.34 -4.99
C CYS A 776 31.27 -0.99 -5.75
N ARG A 777 30.10 -1.14 -6.40
CA ARG A 777 29.80 -2.33 -7.19
C ARG A 777 30.65 -2.44 -8.45
N ILE A 778 30.96 -1.34 -9.12
CA ILE A 778 31.90 -1.32 -10.26
C ILE A 778 33.28 -1.82 -9.82
N ILE A 779 33.78 -1.31 -8.69
CA ILE A 779 35.06 -1.73 -8.12
C ILE A 779 35.09 -3.24 -7.90
N LEU A 780 34.07 -3.80 -7.26
CA LEU A 780 33.94 -5.23 -7.00
C LEU A 780 33.83 -6.06 -8.30
N LEU A 781 33.12 -5.58 -9.31
CA LEU A 781 32.99 -6.27 -10.59
C LEU A 781 34.32 -6.32 -11.34
N CYS A 782 35.09 -5.22 -11.33
CA CYS A 782 36.43 -5.18 -11.91
C CYS A 782 37.40 -6.13 -11.18
N GLU A 783 37.30 -6.24 -9.84
CA GLU A 783 38.11 -7.17 -9.03
C GLU A 783 37.89 -8.63 -9.44
N ASN A 784 36.64 -8.99 -9.70
CA ASN A 784 36.27 -10.34 -10.12
C ASN A 784 36.59 -10.64 -11.59
N ALA A 785 36.71 -9.62 -12.44
CA ALA A 785 36.91 -9.79 -13.89
C ALA A 785 38.38 -10.05 -14.26
N ASP A 786 39.28 -9.13 -13.89
CA ASP A 786 40.72 -9.25 -14.19
C ASP A 786 41.56 -8.44 -13.19
N LYS A 787 42.64 -9.04 -12.69
CA LYS A 787 43.62 -8.37 -11.83
C LYS A 787 44.32 -7.21 -12.54
N ALA A 788 44.36 -7.21 -13.87
CA ALA A 788 44.92 -6.12 -14.67
C ALA A 788 44.19 -4.77 -14.46
N HIS A 789 42.96 -4.76 -13.94
CA HIS A 789 42.26 -3.52 -13.56
C HIS A 789 42.93 -2.78 -12.39
N PHE A 790 43.80 -3.44 -11.63
CA PHE A 790 44.42 -2.90 -10.42
C PHE A 790 45.94 -2.73 -10.53
N ASP A 791 46.59 -3.30 -11.55
CA ASP A 791 48.03 -3.16 -11.76
C ASP A 791 48.35 -2.09 -12.83
N LEU A 792 48.98 -1.01 -12.38
CA LEU A 792 49.36 0.15 -13.19
C LEU A 792 50.41 -0.17 -14.26
N ALA A 793 51.33 -1.10 -14.00
CA ALA A 793 52.35 -1.49 -14.97
C ALA A 793 51.73 -2.32 -16.11
N THR A 794 50.84 -3.27 -15.76
CA THR A 794 50.10 -4.03 -16.77
C THR A 794 49.11 -3.17 -17.54
N ALA A 795 48.46 -2.20 -16.88
CA ALA A 795 47.48 -1.34 -17.53
C ALA A 795 48.11 -0.43 -18.58
N ARG A 796 49.28 0.17 -18.28
CA ARG A 796 50.01 1.02 -19.25
C ARG A 796 50.56 0.22 -20.43
N SER A 797 51.02 -1.01 -20.20
CA SER A 797 51.45 -1.93 -21.26
C SER A 797 50.29 -2.40 -22.14
N ALA A 798 49.13 -2.70 -21.54
CA ALA A 798 47.91 -3.07 -22.26
C ALA A 798 47.33 -1.91 -23.08
N GLN A 799 47.34 -0.69 -22.53
CA GLN A 799 46.90 0.53 -23.22
C GLN A 799 47.78 0.86 -24.44
N ALA A 800 49.09 0.58 -24.37
CA ALA A 800 50.00 0.72 -25.50
C ALA A 800 49.74 -0.29 -26.64
N LYS A 801 49.17 -1.46 -26.32
CA LYS A 801 48.81 -2.50 -27.31
C LYS A 801 47.37 -2.37 -27.82
N ASN A 802 46.47 -1.83 -27.00
CA ASN A 802 45.06 -1.61 -27.34
C ASN A 802 44.62 -0.25 -26.77
N PRO A 803 44.63 0.83 -27.58
CA PRO A 803 44.26 2.18 -27.10
C PRO A 803 42.79 2.32 -26.72
N LYS A 804 41.95 1.31 -26.99
CA LYS A 804 40.54 1.23 -26.57
C LYS A 804 40.30 0.46 -25.26
N GLY A 805 41.35 -0.12 -24.67
CA GLY A 805 41.22 -0.88 -23.42
C GLY A 805 41.05 0.06 -22.23
N ASP A 806 39.96 -0.12 -21.47
CA ASP A 806 39.58 0.76 -20.37
C ASP A 806 39.74 0.03 -19.03
N LEU A 807 40.74 0.42 -18.25
CA LEU A 807 41.12 -0.25 -17.00
C LEU A 807 40.88 0.69 -15.81
N LEU A 808 40.44 0.12 -14.68
CA LEU A 808 39.95 0.89 -13.53
C LEU A 808 41.04 1.78 -12.92
N VAL A 809 42.27 1.27 -12.85
CA VAL A 809 43.43 2.02 -12.34
C VAL A 809 43.71 3.32 -13.10
N LEU A 810 43.32 3.43 -14.37
CA LEU A 810 43.48 4.67 -15.14
C LEU A 810 42.55 5.79 -14.67
N HIS A 811 41.44 5.45 -14.00
CA HIS A 811 40.46 6.37 -13.46
C HIS A 811 40.60 6.62 -11.95
N LEU A 812 41.69 6.16 -11.32
CA LEU A 812 41.87 6.22 -9.87
C LEU A 812 41.70 7.64 -9.29
N SER A 813 42.18 8.67 -9.99
CA SER A 813 42.00 10.07 -9.56
C SER A 813 40.52 10.47 -9.49
N ASP A 814 39.73 10.04 -10.47
CA ASP A 814 38.29 10.32 -10.50
C ASP A 814 37.53 9.50 -9.45
N LEU A 815 37.93 8.24 -9.22
CA LEU A 815 37.37 7.40 -8.15
C LEU A 815 37.57 8.03 -6.77
N ILE A 816 38.80 8.45 -6.45
CA ILE A 816 39.11 9.11 -5.19
C ILE A 816 38.31 10.40 -5.05
N ARG A 817 38.21 11.20 -6.12
CA ARG A 817 37.46 12.44 -6.11
C ARG A 817 35.97 12.20 -5.83
N MET A 818 35.35 11.25 -6.53
CA MET A 818 33.93 10.89 -6.32
C MET A 818 33.66 10.36 -4.92
N ALA A 819 34.48 9.43 -4.43
CA ALA A 819 34.33 8.84 -3.11
C ALA A 819 34.55 9.89 -1.99
N PHE A 820 35.52 10.78 -2.16
CA PHE A 820 35.74 11.91 -1.24
C PHE A 820 34.55 12.87 -1.23
N MET A 821 34.03 13.26 -2.40
CA MET A 821 32.84 14.12 -2.50
C MET A 821 31.64 13.54 -1.74
N ALA A 822 31.40 12.23 -1.86
CA ALA A 822 30.35 11.55 -1.11
C ALA A 822 30.67 11.48 0.41
N ALA A 823 31.91 11.16 0.78
CA ALA A 823 32.33 11.02 2.18
C ALA A 823 32.34 12.36 2.95
N THR A 824 32.49 13.49 2.27
CA THR A 824 32.45 14.83 2.91
C THR A 824 31.08 15.49 2.86
N ASP A 825 30.05 14.81 2.34
CA ASP A 825 28.72 15.39 2.22
C ASP A 825 28.04 15.58 3.60
N HIS A 826 27.05 16.47 3.65
CA HIS A 826 26.25 16.75 4.85
C HIS A 826 25.28 15.61 5.18
N SER A 827 24.87 14.82 4.18
CA SER A 827 24.03 13.65 4.38
C SER A 827 24.81 12.49 5.00
N ASN A 828 24.35 12.00 6.16
CA ASN A 828 25.00 10.85 6.81
C ASN A 828 24.98 9.59 5.94
N GLN A 829 23.90 9.35 5.18
CA GLN A 829 23.80 8.15 4.35
C GLN A 829 24.79 8.20 3.18
N LEU A 830 24.91 9.36 2.53
CA LEU A 830 25.90 9.55 1.47
C LEU A 830 27.32 9.54 1.99
N ARG A 831 27.56 10.11 3.18
CA ARG A 831 28.84 10.03 3.88
C ARG A 831 29.25 8.58 4.15
N MET A 832 28.34 7.76 4.66
CA MET A 832 28.61 6.34 4.92
C MET A 832 28.92 5.58 3.62
N ALA A 833 28.15 5.80 2.55
CA ALA A 833 28.41 5.21 1.25
C ALA A 833 29.76 5.67 0.65
N GLY A 834 30.10 6.95 0.79
CA GLY A 834 31.39 7.49 0.37
C GLY A 834 32.58 6.97 1.17
N LEU A 835 32.42 6.78 2.49
CA LEU A 835 33.43 6.16 3.34
C LEU A 835 33.65 4.69 2.97
N GLN A 836 32.57 3.95 2.67
CA GLN A 836 32.66 2.59 2.15
C GLN A 836 33.44 2.56 0.82
N ALA A 837 33.10 3.46 -0.12
CA ALA A 837 33.81 3.58 -1.40
C ALA A 837 35.31 3.90 -1.19
N LEU A 838 35.65 4.79 -0.24
CA LEU A 838 37.04 5.08 0.10
C LEU A 838 37.74 3.86 0.72
N GLU A 839 37.08 3.11 1.59
CA GLU A 839 37.62 1.88 2.17
C GLU A 839 37.94 0.85 1.06
N ASP A 840 37.04 0.68 0.11
CA ASP A 840 37.22 -0.24 -1.02
C ASP A 840 38.39 0.22 -1.92
N ILE A 841 38.49 1.53 -2.21
CA ILE A 841 39.63 2.13 -2.94
C ILE A 841 40.96 1.98 -2.18
N ILE A 842 40.95 2.06 -0.84
CA ILE A 842 42.15 1.89 -0.03
C ILE A 842 42.59 0.42 -0.02
N LYS A 843 41.65 -0.53 0.10
CA LYS A 843 41.95 -1.98 0.01
C LYS A 843 42.61 -2.32 -1.32
N ILE A 844 42.12 -1.75 -2.42
CA ILE A 844 42.77 -1.81 -3.74
C ILE A 844 44.23 -1.35 -3.67
N ARG A 845 44.47 -0.16 -3.10
CA ARG A 845 45.81 0.45 -3.04
C ARG A 845 46.78 -0.32 -2.13
N GLY A 846 46.27 -0.90 -1.04
CA GLY A 846 47.02 -1.76 -0.13
C GLY A 846 47.45 -3.10 -0.78
N GLY A 847 46.64 -3.63 -1.70
CA GLY A 847 47.02 -4.78 -2.53
C GLY A 847 48.08 -4.44 -3.59
N CYS A 848 48.02 -3.25 -4.17
CA CYS A 848 48.98 -2.77 -5.19
C CYS A 848 50.37 -2.39 -4.64
N LEU A 849 50.50 -2.18 -3.33
CA LEU A 849 51.78 -1.88 -2.66
C LEU A 849 52.53 -3.14 -2.21
N ASN A 850 51.90 -4.32 -2.28
CA ASN A 850 52.47 -5.61 -1.88
C ASN A 850 52.86 -6.52 -3.07
N THR A 851 52.88 -5.96 -4.28
CA THR A 851 53.47 -6.54 -5.51
C THR A 851 54.41 -5.52 -6.12
#